data_AF-A0A496E996-F1
#
_entry.id   AF-A0A496E996-F1
#
_cell.length_a   1.000
_cell.length_b   1.000
_cell.length_c   1.000
_cell.angle_alpha   90.00
_cell.angle_beta   90.00
_cell.angle_gamma   90.00
#
_symmetry.space_group_name_H-M   'P 1'
#
loop_
_entity.id
_entity.type
_entity.pdbx_description
1 polymer ?
#
loop_
_entity_poly.entity_id
_entity_poly.type
_entity_poly.pdbx_seq_one_letter_code
_entity_poly.pdbx_strand_id
1 'polypeptide(L)'
;MENIRERIYLAALLHDIGKFYQRADQGSVRTSKHLKEHCKDESSFCPVHAGKYTHKHVLWTAQFIEDFVPVFKNLLHDEKEALFSSRDSLQGLAAGHHLAMEQLSEWGRIIKEADCLSSGMDRSSTEALRDAMDETETTWDAFKRKRMISVLETINPKQVRTYVEKKDWSHLPVHKMELSKTCFPGSNFETSPDYETLWKDFKGEFKFIQSNTYRAFSETLLSLLLKYTSCIPASTIHFPDVSLYDHLKTTAALAVCLYDYQAEGGEGKNPFLLIGADFSGIQSYIYQIVSKYAGKNLKGRSFYLRILSDAVVRYLLKELCLFQANVIYNSGGGFYLLAPNTEFVRRQLRKAIQTIEKRFFETHGTTLFVAIDSIELSKEALMHKGNESLGQVWGKLFVKRDRKKSTKFASLIETEYASFFEPLMQGGDTRRDSITGEEFLPGEPIIEKEDLSLKTITNGQIEIGRKLRETNLIVVKEGEPLPYWKNEMQISPAQLGFTYYFLNNADLEKMKDQLRASADKVSVITLNGKNGNCDFLRTIDGINNIYGLEFYGGNETDMRNVPTFEEMCKNDNFSRMGVLRMDVDNLGNIFQNGIAPERATLSRFAALSRSFDFFFSGYLNTVWRETEPDRSFIVYSGGDDVFIVASWDVAIKLAERIKEDFKLFTCKNPAFSLSGGIAIIPSKFPIMKGAEESAEEEKLAKSHIIYNVRDECGCEKNAISFMDMPLNWEWEYIAVKHLKERLCDLLKADKLPKSFLSKLMNHYANAGIVKHMITRPKTYWMLTYDLSRMKERSSDESVKKLIVCCIHEVCDRDKGTLGGEPLRTDYHALELWSFAARWAELEYRKDKE
;
A
#
# COMPACT_ATOMS: atom_id res chain seq x y z
N MET A 1 -39.16 5.90 -5.90
CA MET A 1 -38.37 5.03 -5.03
C MET A 1 -37.17 5.84 -4.54
N GLU A 2 -37.33 6.62 -3.47
CA GLU A 2 -36.18 7.24 -2.80
C GLU A 2 -35.25 6.11 -2.33
N ASN A 3 -33.95 6.22 -2.59
CA ASN A 3 -32.88 5.31 -2.16
C ASN A 3 -32.67 3.98 -2.93
N ILE A 4 -33.23 3.79 -4.13
CA ILE A 4 -32.97 2.55 -4.90
C ILE A 4 -31.49 2.40 -5.27
N ARG A 5 -30.79 3.50 -5.60
CA ARG A 5 -29.37 3.51 -5.94
C ARG A 5 -28.49 3.00 -4.80
N GLU A 6 -28.76 3.50 -3.59
CA GLU A 6 -28.10 3.11 -2.36
C GLU A 6 -28.43 1.65 -1.99
N ARG A 7 -29.65 1.20 -2.25
CA ARG A 7 -30.06 -0.20 -2.06
C ARG A 7 -29.31 -1.13 -3.01
N ILE A 8 -29.13 -0.75 -4.27
CA ILE A 8 -28.33 -1.49 -5.25
C ILE A 8 -26.88 -1.59 -4.77
N TYR A 9 -26.30 -0.49 -4.29
CA TYR A 9 -24.95 -0.48 -3.73
C TYR A 9 -24.81 -1.47 -2.56
N LEU A 10 -25.73 -1.43 -1.59
CA LEU A 10 -25.73 -2.35 -0.46
C LEU A 10 -25.95 -3.82 -0.89
N ALA A 11 -26.90 -4.06 -1.79
CA ALA A 11 -27.17 -5.40 -2.31
C ALA A 11 -25.95 -5.99 -3.03
N ALA A 12 -25.24 -5.18 -3.81
CA ALA A 12 -24.00 -5.57 -4.48
C ALA A 12 -22.86 -5.86 -3.50
N LEU A 13 -22.77 -5.19 -2.35
CA LEU A 13 -21.84 -5.56 -1.28
C LEU A 13 -22.21 -6.86 -0.55
N LEU A 14 -23.47 -7.30 -0.65
CA LEU A 14 -23.99 -8.48 0.04
C LEU A 14 -24.22 -9.69 -0.86
N HIS A 15 -24.22 -9.54 -2.20
CA HIS A 15 -24.68 -10.59 -3.12
C HIS A 15 -24.01 -11.95 -2.86
N ASP A 16 -22.71 -11.95 -2.59
CA ASP A 16 -21.87 -13.12 -2.36
C ASP A 16 -21.53 -13.38 -0.88
N ILE A 17 -22.13 -12.67 0.09
CA ILE A 17 -21.86 -12.89 1.53
C ILE A 17 -22.18 -14.31 1.97
N GLY A 18 -23.15 -14.94 1.30
CA GLY A 18 -23.52 -16.33 1.49
C GLY A 18 -22.38 -17.31 1.28
N LYS A 19 -21.35 -16.99 0.47
CA LYS A 19 -20.16 -17.85 0.32
C LYS A 19 -19.38 -18.00 1.62
N PHE A 20 -19.31 -16.92 2.41
CA PHE A 20 -18.66 -16.96 3.72
C PHE A 20 -19.52 -17.75 4.71
N TYR A 21 -20.82 -17.47 4.79
CA TYR A 21 -21.73 -18.17 5.70
C TYR A 21 -21.84 -19.66 5.36
N GLN A 22 -22.01 -20.03 4.10
CA GLN A 22 -22.06 -21.42 3.63
C GLN A 22 -20.78 -22.20 3.98
N ARG A 23 -19.60 -21.57 3.91
CA ARG A 23 -18.33 -22.20 4.30
C ARG A 23 -18.20 -22.42 5.80
N ALA A 24 -18.85 -21.57 6.60
CA ALA A 24 -18.92 -21.70 8.05
C ALA A 24 -19.97 -22.73 8.52
N ASP A 25 -20.96 -23.03 7.68
CA ASP A 25 -21.98 -24.04 7.96
C ASP A 25 -21.42 -25.45 7.76
N GLN A 26 -21.57 -26.31 8.77
CA GLN A 26 -21.13 -27.71 8.69
C GLN A 26 -22.11 -28.59 7.90
N GLY A 27 -23.38 -28.19 7.77
CA GLY A 27 -24.41 -28.92 7.02
C GLY A 27 -24.41 -28.64 5.52
N SER A 28 -25.14 -29.46 4.76
CA SER A 28 -25.59 -29.14 3.40
C SER A 28 -26.89 -28.35 3.45
N VAL A 29 -27.45 -27.95 2.30
CA VAL A 29 -28.76 -27.25 2.29
C VAL A 29 -29.82 -28.00 3.11
N ARG A 30 -29.90 -29.33 2.94
CA ARG A 30 -30.89 -30.18 3.64
C ARG A 30 -30.60 -30.32 5.14
N THR A 31 -29.33 -30.46 5.50
CA THR A 31 -28.90 -30.77 6.89
C THR A 31 -28.44 -29.54 7.69
N SER A 32 -28.44 -28.36 7.06
CA SER A 32 -28.08 -27.10 7.71
C SER A 32 -28.99 -26.83 8.90
N LYS A 33 -28.34 -26.46 10.01
CA LYS A 33 -29.01 -25.96 11.23
C LYS A 33 -29.18 -24.44 11.20
N HIS A 34 -28.55 -23.77 10.23
CA HIS A 34 -28.54 -22.32 10.09
C HIS A 34 -29.62 -21.84 9.11
N LEU A 35 -29.88 -22.59 8.04
CA LEU A 35 -30.98 -22.30 7.11
C LEU A 35 -32.32 -22.66 7.75
N LYS A 36 -33.22 -21.67 7.82
CA LYS A 36 -34.64 -21.88 8.13
C LYS A 36 -35.30 -22.68 7.01
N GLU A 37 -36.38 -23.39 7.34
CA GLU A 37 -36.98 -24.36 6.41
C GLU A 37 -37.42 -23.73 5.08
N HIS A 38 -37.96 -22.50 5.10
CA HIS A 38 -38.32 -21.78 3.88
C HIS A 38 -37.11 -21.27 3.09
N CYS A 39 -35.96 -21.03 3.73
CA CYS A 39 -34.72 -20.67 3.04
C CYS A 39 -34.00 -21.88 2.40
N LYS A 40 -34.42 -23.12 2.73
CA LYS A 40 -33.89 -24.33 2.10
C LYS A 40 -34.50 -24.62 0.73
N ASP A 41 -35.54 -23.88 0.33
CA ASP A 41 -36.13 -24.01 -0.99
C ASP A 41 -35.16 -23.51 -2.07
N GLU A 42 -34.47 -24.45 -2.71
CA GLU A 42 -33.53 -24.15 -3.78
C GLU A 42 -34.20 -23.47 -4.98
N SER A 43 -35.53 -23.62 -5.17
CA SER A 43 -36.24 -23.00 -6.31
C SER A 43 -36.40 -21.48 -6.20
N SER A 44 -36.24 -20.93 -4.99
CA SER A 44 -36.45 -19.51 -4.73
C SER A 44 -35.39 -18.61 -5.38
N PHE A 45 -34.11 -18.98 -5.27
CA PHE A 45 -32.99 -18.14 -5.72
C PHE A 45 -31.91 -18.88 -6.51
N CYS A 46 -31.88 -20.23 -6.50
CA CYS A 46 -30.85 -20.98 -7.20
C CYS A 46 -31.24 -21.15 -8.68
N PRO A 47 -30.36 -20.86 -9.64
CA PRO A 47 -30.59 -21.24 -11.03
C PRO A 47 -30.53 -22.75 -11.23
N VAL A 48 -31.27 -23.24 -12.24
CA VAL A 48 -31.27 -24.65 -12.65
C VAL A 48 -30.33 -24.84 -13.84
N HIS A 49 -29.40 -25.78 -13.71
CA HIS A 49 -28.53 -26.23 -14.80
C HIS A 49 -28.55 -27.75 -14.91
N ALA A 50 -28.77 -28.28 -16.12
CA ALA A 50 -28.89 -29.73 -16.37
C ALA A 50 -29.84 -30.46 -15.39
N GLY A 51 -30.95 -29.81 -15.02
CA GLY A 51 -31.95 -30.36 -14.10
C GLY A 51 -31.57 -30.33 -12.61
N LYS A 52 -30.47 -29.67 -12.23
CA LYS A 52 -30.03 -29.52 -10.83
C LYS A 52 -29.90 -28.05 -10.44
N TYR A 53 -30.23 -27.72 -9.20
CA TYR A 53 -29.98 -26.39 -8.63
C TYR A 53 -28.48 -26.19 -8.34
N THR A 54 -27.99 -24.99 -8.66
CA THR A 54 -26.58 -24.59 -8.55
C THR A 54 -26.46 -23.26 -7.80
N HIS A 55 -25.24 -22.81 -7.47
CA HIS A 55 -25.00 -21.51 -6.80
C HIS A 55 -25.75 -21.37 -5.46
N LYS A 56 -25.72 -22.42 -4.65
CA LYS A 56 -26.50 -22.57 -3.42
C LYS A 56 -26.15 -21.56 -2.34
N HIS A 57 -24.98 -20.92 -2.41
CA HIS A 57 -24.59 -19.84 -1.50
C HIS A 57 -25.63 -18.71 -1.41
N VAL A 58 -26.42 -18.48 -2.45
CA VAL A 58 -27.50 -17.46 -2.45
C VAL A 58 -28.55 -17.70 -1.36
N LEU A 59 -28.78 -18.96 -0.97
CA LEU A 59 -29.69 -19.30 0.13
C LEU A 59 -29.14 -18.80 1.48
N TRP A 60 -27.82 -18.88 1.68
CA TRP A 60 -27.16 -18.31 2.85
C TRP A 60 -27.07 -16.78 2.78
N THR A 61 -26.99 -16.18 1.60
CA THR A 61 -27.16 -14.71 1.44
C THR A 61 -28.55 -14.29 1.90
N ALA A 62 -29.59 -15.01 1.47
CA ALA A 62 -30.97 -14.75 1.90
C ALA A 62 -31.15 -14.95 3.41
N GLN A 63 -30.60 -16.03 3.97
CA GLN A 63 -30.62 -16.31 5.41
C GLN A 63 -29.88 -15.24 6.21
N PHE A 64 -28.73 -14.74 5.73
CA PHE A 64 -27.98 -13.69 6.40
C PHE A 64 -28.81 -12.42 6.55
N ILE A 65 -29.50 -11.99 5.49
CA ILE A 65 -30.38 -10.82 5.54
C ILE A 65 -31.52 -11.04 6.54
N GLU A 66 -32.05 -12.27 6.62
CA GLU A 66 -33.10 -12.62 7.56
C GLU A 66 -32.63 -12.70 9.02
N ASP A 67 -31.44 -13.25 9.27
CA ASP A 67 -30.82 -13.35 10.61
C ASP A 67 -30.56 -11.96 11.21
N PHE A 68 -30.27 -10.99 10.35
CA PHE A 68 -29.91 -9.63 10.73
C PHE A 68 -30.97 -8.58 10.40
N VAL A 69 -32.24 -8.98 10.26
CA VAL A 69 -33.37 -8.03 10.14
C VAL A 69 -33.31 -6.89 11.17
N PRO A 70 -33.01 -7.11 12.47
CA PRO A 70 -32.93 -6.01 13.43
C PRO A 70 -31.88 -4.94 13.07
N VAL A 71 -30.80 -5.34 12.40
CA VAL A 71 -29.73 -4.42 11.95
C VAL A 71 -30.18 -3.64 10.72
N PHE A 72 -30.82 -4.31 9.76
CA PHE A 72 -31.28 -3.67 8.52
C PHE A 72 -32.56 -2.84 8.67
N LYS A 73 -33.42 -3.15 9.65
CA LYS A 73 -34.74 -2.52 9.81
C LYS A 73 -34.64 -0.98 9.93
N ASN A 74 -33.57 -0.50 10.58
CA ASN A 74 -33.34 0.93 10.76
C ASN A 74 -33.07 1.69 9.45
N LEU A 75 -32.65 1.01 8.38
CA LEU A 75 -32.39 1.60 7.06
C LEU A 75 -33.67 1.78 6.22
N LEU A 76 -34.79 1.23 6.67
CA LEU A 76 -35.94 0.93 5.82
C LEU A 76 -37.22 1.69 6.20
N HIS A 77 -37.13 2.68 7.10
CA HIS A 77 -38.25 3.56 7.50
C HIS A 77 -39.61 2.82 7.65
N ASP A 78 -39.61 1.68 8.34
CA ASP A 78 -40.76 0.79 8.60
C ASP A 78 -41.39 0.02 7.41
N GLU A 79 -40.80 0.04 6.21
CA GLU A 79 -41.20 -0.86 5.11
C GLU A 79 -40.55 -2.26 5.26
N LYS A 80 -41.12 -3.13 6.10
CA LYS A 80 -40.72 -4.56 6.12
C LYS A 80 -40.79 -5.22 4.73
N GLU A 81 -41.68 -4.70 3.89
CA GLU A 81 -41.84 -5.06 2.47
C GLU A 81 -40.55 -4.83 1.65
N ALA A 82 -39.78 -3.79 1.94
CA ALA A 82 -38.53 -3.50 1.23
C ALA A 82 -37.39 -4.51 1.49
N LEU A 83 -37.53 -5.43 2.46
CA LEU A 83 -36.60 -6.54 2.68
C LEU A 83 -36.97 -7.81 1.93
N PHE A 84 -38.26 -8.09 1.75
CA PHE A 84 -38.71 -9.43 1.37
C PHE A 84 -39.81 -9.48 0.29
N SER A 85 -40.63 -8.44 0.12
CA SER A 85 -41.91 -8.57 -0.61
C SER A 85 -41.84 -8.30 -2.11
N SER A 86 -40.67 -7.98 -2.67
CA SER A 86 -40.48 -7.76 -4.10
C SER A 86 -39.12 -8.24 -4.62
N ARG A 87 -38.98 -8.41 -5.94
CA ARG A 87 -37.68 -8.66 -6.59
C ARG A 87 -36.69 -7.51 -6.38
N ASP A 88 -37.19 -6.31 -6.11
CA ASP A 88 -36.40 -5.09 -5.82
C ASP A 88 -36.14 -4.88 -4.32
N SER A 89 -36.51 -5.86 -3.50
CA SER A 89 -36.13 -5.89 -2.10
C SER A 89 -34.63 -6.13 -1.93
N LEU A 90 -34.06 -5.77 -0.78
CA LEU A 90 -32.65 -6.02 -0.50
C LEU A 90 -32.28 -7.51 -0.64
N GLN A 91 -33.13 -8.42 -0.14
CA GLN A 91 -32.93 -9.86 -0.28
C GLN A 91 -33.05 -10.30 -1.73
N GLY A 92 -34.07 -9.83 -2.46
CA GLY A 92 -34.28 -10.16 -3.87
C GLY A 92 -33.10 -9.76 -4.76
N LEU A 93 -32.57 -8.54 -4.55
CA LEU A 93 -31.43 -8.01 -5.29
C LEU A 93 -30.12 -8.74 -4.96
N ALA A 94 -29.86 -9.01 -3.68
CA ALA A 94 -28.62 -9.67 -3.25
C ALA A 94 -28.62 -11.18 -3.59
N ALA A 95 -29.68 -11.91 -3.24
CA ALA A 95 -29.74 -13.36 -3.44
C ALA A 95 -30.10 -13.74 -4.88
N GLY A 96 -30.79 -12.89 -5.63
CA GLY A 96 -31.28 -13.21 -6.97
C GLY A 96 -30.22 -13.18 -8.09
N HIS A 97 -29.03 -12.65 -7.86
CA HIS A 97 -28.07 -12.28 -8.93
C HIS A 97 -27.63 -13.41 -9.88
N HIS A 98 -27.81 -14.69 -9.54
CA HIS A 98 -27.55 -15.82 -10.45
C HIS A 98 -28.75 -16.25 -11.31
N LEU A 99 -29.96 -15.82 -10.99
CA LEU A 99 -31.20 -16.17 -11.70
C LEU A 99 -31.17 -15.76 -13.18
N ALA A 100 -32.03 -16.37 -14.00
CA ALA A 100 -32.15 -16.03 -15.41
C ALA A 100 -32.62 -14.58 -15.61
N MET A 101 -32.28 -13.94 -16.74
CA MET A 101 -32.57 -12.51 -16.96
C MET A 101 -34.07 -12.20 -16.90
N GLU A 102 -34.93 -13.15 -17.27
CA GLU A 102 -36.39 -13.06 -17.23
C GLU A 102 -36.95 -13.12 -15.79
N GLN A 103 -36.19 -13.72 -14.86
CA GLN A 103 -36.53 -13.84 -13.45
C GLN A 103 -36.04 -12.65 -12.62
N LEU A 104 -35.13 -11.84 -13.16
CA LEU A 104 -34.59 -10.66 -12.49
C LEU A 104 -35.44 -9.42 -12.77
N SER A 105 -35.49 -8.52 -11.80
CA SER A 105 -35.92 -7.14 -12.05
C SER A 105 -34.86 -6.38 -12.84
N GLU A 106 -35.20 -5.18 -13.31
CA GLU A 106 -34.25 -4.28 -13.96
C GLU A 106 -32.98 -4.08 -13.12
N TRP A 107 -33.12 -3.81 -11.82
CA TRP A 107 -32.00 -3.59 -10.89
C TRP A 107 -31.24 -4.88 -10.57
N GLY A 108 -31.93 -6.02 -10.51
CA GLY A 108 -31.29 -7.32 -10.34
C GLY A 108 -30.37 -7.68 -11.52
N ARG A 109 -30.74 -7.29 -12.75
CA ARG A 109 -29.89 -7.46 -13.94
C ARG A 109 -28.60 -6.65 -13.86
N ILE A 110 -28.65 -5.46 -13.28
CA ILE A 110 -27.46 -4.61 -13.07
C ILE A 110 -26.46 -5.29 -12.13
N ILE A 111 -26.93 -5.86 -11.01
CA ILE A 111 -26.04 -6.55 -10.05
C ILE A 111 -25.42 -7.79 -10.70
N LYS A 112 -26.23 -8.57 -11.44
CA LYS A 112 -25.72 -9.72 -12.20
C LYS A 112 -24.65 -9.32 -13.22
N GLU A 113 -24.89 -8.25 -13.98
CA GLU A 113 -23.92 -7.75 -14.95
C GLU A 113 -22.64 -7.25 -14.28
N ALA A 114 -22.76 -6.50 -13.17
CA ALA A 114 -21.63 -6.01 -12.40
C ALA A 114 -20.77 -7.16 -11.83
N ASP A 115 -21.39 -8.25 -11.36
CA ASP A 115 -20.69 -9.46 -10.89
C ASP A 115 -19.86 -10.13 -12.01
N CYS A 116 -20.44 -10.25 -13.21
CA CYS A 116 -19.72 -10.74 -14.39
C CYS A 116 -18.54 -9.83 -14.76
N LEU A 117 -18.75 -8.51 -14.83
CA LEU A 117 -17.71 -7.53 -15.17
C LEU A 117 -16.58 -7.47 -14.15
N SER A 118 -16.90 -7.60 -12.86
CA SER A 118 -15.94 -7.60 -11.75
C SER A 118 -14.97 -8.79 -11.84
N SER A 119 -15.50 -9.96 -12.24
CA SER A 119 -14.75 -11.21 -12.37
C SER A 119 -14.12 -11.42 -13.76
N GLY A 120 -14.50 -10.61 -14.75
CA GLY A 120 -14.08 -10.76 -16.15
C GLY A 120 -14.60 -12.04 -16.81
N MET A 121 -15.67 -12.63 -16.26
CA MET A 121 -16.19 -13.92 -16.69
C MET A 121 -17.71 -13.92 -16.86
N ASP A 122 -18.18 -14.68 -17.84
CA ASP A 122 -19.60 -15.00 -17.95
C ASP A 122 -19.95 -16.10 -16.95
N ARG A 123 -20.91 -15.84 -16.05
CA ARG A 123 -21.37 -16.80 -15.03
C ARG A 123 -22.15 -17.98 -15.61
N SER A 124 -22.51 -17.94 -16.89
CA SER A 124 -23.08 -19.08 -17.63
C SER A 124 -22.03 -19.95 -18.32
N SER A 125 -20.74 -19.63 -18.19
CA SER A 125 -19.66 -20.39 -18.79
C SER A 125 -19.51 -21.79 -18.18
N THR A 126 -18.93 -22.71 -18.94
CA THR A 126 -18.60 -24.07 -18.48
C THR A 126 -17.71 -24.09 -17.25
N GLU A 127 -16.90 -23.05 -17.05
CA GLU A 127 -15.98 -22.88 -15.92
C GLU A 127 -16.71 -22.41 -14.65
N ALA A 128 -17.62 -21.44 -14.77
CA ALA A 128 -18.47 -21.00 -13.67
C ALA A 128 -19.42 -22.13 -13.20
N LEU A 129 -19.88 -22.96 -14.14
CA LEU A 129 -20.70 -24.13 -13.82
C LEU A 129 -19.91 -25.20 -13.06
N ARG A 130 -18.61 -25.37 -13.33
CA ARG A 130 -17.76 -26.25 -12.52
C ARG A 130 -17.67 -25.76 -11.08
N ASP A 131 -17.52 -24.45 -10.86
CA ASP A 131 -17.48 -23.85 -9.51
C ASP A 131 -18.71 -24.28 -8.70
N ALA A 132 -19.89 -24.23 -9.31
CA ALA A 132 -21.12 -24.64 -8.67
C ALA A 132 -21.28 -26.18 -8.56
N MET A 133 -20.53 -26.99 -9.31
CA MET A 133 -20.55 -28.44 -9.18
C MET A 133 -19.86 -28.93 -7.89
N ASP A 134 -18.92 -28.16 -7.33
CA ASP A 134 -18.35 -28.45 -6.01
C ASP A 134 -19.43 -28.38 -4.91
N GLU A 135 -20.52 -27.63 -5.15
CA GLU A 135 -21.67 -27.50 -4.25
C GLU A 135 -22.73 -28.61 -4.42
N THR A 136 -22.35 -29.76 -5.00
CA THR A 136 -23.22 -30.96 -5.08
C THR A 136 -23.13 -31.81 -3.82
N GLU A 137 -24.18 -32.58 -3.50
CA GLU A 137 -24.23 -33.41 -2.27
C GLU A 137 -23.06 -34.41 -2.15
N THR A 138 -22.52 -34.87 -3.28
CA THR A 138 -21.41 -35.82 -3.33
C THR A 138 -20.03 -35.22 -3.01
N THR A 139 -19.86 -33.90 -3.16
CA THR A 139 -18.56 -33.20 -2.99
C THR A 139 -18.67 -31.93 -2.13
N TRP A 140 -19.75 -31.79 -1.36
CA TRP A 140 -20.12 -30.56 -0.66
C TRP A 140 -18.98 -29.90 0.12
N ASP A 141 -18.15 -30.65 0.84
CA ASP A 141 -17.10 -30.03 1.67
C ASP A 141 -15.84 -29.61 0.89
N ALA A 142 -15.76 -29.88 -0.43
CA ALA A 142 -14.58 -29.59 -1.24
C ALA A 142 -14.27 -28.08 -1.29
N PHE A 143 -15.29 -27.23 -1.48
CA PHE A 143 -15.11 -25.78 -1.53
C PHE A 143 -14.70 -25.20 -0.16
N LYS A 144 -15.10 -25.81 0.95
CA LYS A 144 -14.77 -25.39 2.32
C LYS A 144 -13.30 -25.58 2.66
N ARG A 145 -12.63 -26.53 2.00
CA ARG A 145 -11.21 -26.86 2.22
C ARG A 145 -10.26 -25.99 1.39
N LYS A 146 -10.77 -25.26 0.40
CA LYS A 146 -9.97 -24.44 -0.51
C LYS A 146 -9.56 -23.11 0.12
N ARG A 147 -8.28 -22.77 -0.01
CA ARG A 147 -7.69 -21.50 0.43
C ARG A 147 -7.41 -20.60 -0.76
N MET A 148 -7.47 -19.29 -0.53
CA MET A 148 -7.14 -18.30 -1.55
C MET A 148 -5.65 -18.40 -1.90
N ILE A 149 -5.31 -18.38 -3.18
CA ILE A 149 -3.93 -18.24 -3.67
C ILE A 149 -3.52 -16.77 -3.52
N SER A 150 -2.26 -16.53 -3.19
CA SER A 150 -1.73 -15.16 -3.15
C SER A 150 -1.71 -14.53 -4.54
N VAL A 151 -2.40 -13.40 -4.73
CA VAL A 151 -2.35 -12.60 -5.98
C VAL A 151 -0.91 -12.19 -6.33
N LEU A 152 -0.04 -12.03 -5.34
CA LEU A 152 1.37 -11.67 -5.56
C LEU A 152 2.11 -12.81 -6.25
N GLU A 153 1.80 -14.07 -5.93
CA GLU A 153 2.44 -15.19 -6.62
C GLU A 153 1.96 -15.37 -8.05
N THR A 154 0.76 -14.83 -8.37
CA THR A 154 0.17 -14.96 -9.70
C THR A 154 0.68 -13.92 -10.70
N ILE A 155 1.50 -12.97 -10.28
CA ILE A 155 2.11 -11.99 -11.18
C ILE A 155 3.30 -12.61 -11.92
N ASN A 156 3.31 -12.54 -13.25
CA ASN A 156 4.43 -13.01 -14.07
C ASN A 156 4.63 -12.13 -15.32
N PRO A 157 5.58 -11.19 -15.29
CA PRO A 157 5.83 -10.30 -16.42
C PRO A 157 6.49 -10.98 -17.64
N LYS A 158 7.06 -12.20 -17.51
CA LYS A 158 7.80 -12.89 -18.59
C LYS A 158 6.95 -13.86 -19.46
N GLN A 159 5.65 -13.63 -19.55
CA GLN A 159 4.66 -14.36 -20.39
C GLN A 159 4.34 -15.83 -20.02
N VAL A 160 3.07 -16.01 -19.62
CA VAL A 160 2.05 -17.06 -19.91
C VAL A 160 2.38 -18.55 -19.78
N ARG A 161 3.54 -19.08 -20.21
CA ARG A 161 3.71 -20.54 -20.35
C ARG A 161 3.90 -21.33 -19.05
N THR A 162 4.21 -20.69 -17.92
CA THR A 162 4.47 -21.37 -16.64
C THR A 162 3.25 -21.51 -15.71
N TYR A 163 2.11 -20.85 -15.99
CA TYR A 163 0.93 -20.93 -15.11
C TYR A 163 0.28 -22.32 -15.09
N VAL A 164 0.40 -23.07 -16.18
CA VAL A 164 -0.28 -24.37 -16.35
C VAL A 164 0.50 -25.51 -15.66
N GLU A 165 1.78 -25.32 -15.34
CA GLU A 165 2.65 -26.40 -14.82
C GLU A 165 2.92 -26.32 -13.31
N LYS A 166 2.70 -25.17 -12.67
CA LYS A 166 2.95 -25.00 -11.23
C LYS A 166 1.79 -25.60 -10.41
N LYS A 167 2.07 -26.73 -9.76
CA LYS A 167 1.09 -27.46 -8.93
C LYS A 167 1.02 -26.94 -7.49
N ASP A 168 2.10 -26.37 -6.99
CA ASP A 168 2.22 -25.93 -5.59
C ASP A 168 2.16 -24.40 -5.51
N TRP A 169 1.00 -23.88 -5.10
CA TRP A 169 0.77 -22.45 -4.86
C TRP A 169 0.85 -22.14 -3.36
N SER A 170 1.24 -20.92 -3.03
CA SER A 170 1.16 -20.37 -1.69
C SER A 170 -0.24 -19.81 -1.47
N HIS A 171 -0.82 -20.18 -0.33
CA HIS A 171 -2.17 -19.82 0.02
C HIS A 171 -2.21 -18.88 1.21
N LEU A 172 -3.25 -18.04 1.26
CA LEU A 172 -3.52 -17.17 2.39
C LEU A 172 -4.19 -17.94 3.54
N PRO A 173 -3.79 -17.66 4.79
CA PRO A 173 -4.42 -18.22 5.97
C PRO A 173 -5.85 -17.67 6.12
N VAL A 174 -6.78 -18.51 6.55
CA VAL A 174 -8.18 -18.10 6.77
C VAL A 174 -8.33 -17.64 8.21
N HIS A 175 -8.21 -16.34 8.42
CA HIS A 175 -8.41 -15.66 9.69
C HIS A 175 -8.68 -14.16 9.47
N LYS A 176 -9.10 -13.44 10.51
CA LYS A 176 -9.33 -11.99 10.42
C LYS A 176 -8.02 -11.24 10.17
N MET A 177 -8.11 -10.10 9.49
CA MET A 177 -6.95 -9.27 9.17
C MET A 177 -6.25 -8.74 10.43
N GLU A 178 -4.94 -8.95 10.51
CA GLU A 178 -4.06 -8.47 11.60
C GLU A 178 -2.69 -8.09 11.00
N LEU A 179 -2.00 -7.09 11.55
CA LEU A 179 -0.68 -6.67 11.08
C LEU A 179 0.44 -7.58 11.62
N SER A 180 0.42 -8.84 11.17
CA SER A 180 1.30 -9.92 11.63
C SER A 180 1.78 -10.80 10.48
N LYS A 181 2.93 -11.48 10.66
CA LYS A 181 3.44 -12.51 9.75
C LYS A 181 2.47 -13.68 9.60
N THR A 182 1.60 -13.89 10.59
CA THR A 182 0.56 -14.93 10.53
C THR A 182 -0.44 -14.69 9.40
N CYS A 183 -0.56 -13.47 8.85
CA CYS A 183 -1.36 -13.16 7.67
C CYS A 183 -0.64 -13.44 6.34
N PHE A 184 0.64 -13.82 6.34
CA PHE A 184 1.40 -13.99 5.10
C PHE A 184 0.97 -15.27 4.37
N PRO A 185 1.08 -15.29 3.03
CA PRO A 185 0.90 -16.53 2.28
C PRO A 185 1.90 -17.61 2.71
N GLY A 186 1.44 -18.86 2.76
CA GLY A 186 2.26 -20.03 3.08
C GLY A 186 1.93 -21.21 2.18
N SER A 187 2.88 -22.13 2.01
CA SER A 187 2.69 -23.32 1.15
C SER A 187 2.11 -24.53 1.89
N ASN A 188 2.27 -24.61 3.22
CA ASN A 188 1.87 -25.77 4.03
C ASN A 188 0.98 -25.33 5.20
N PHE A 189 -0.24 -25.87 5.25
CA PHE A 189 -1.18 -25.68 6.36
C PHE A 189 -1.48 -27.03 7.01
N GLU A 190 -1.25 -27.15 8.31
CA GLU A 190 -1.54 -28.39 9.06
C GLU A 190 -3.04 -28.61 9.27
N THR A 191 -3.82 -27.53 9.31
CA THR A 191 -5.25 -27.57 9.62
C THR A 191 -6.10 -27.10 8.43
N SER A 192 -7.34 -27.61 8.38
CA SER A 192 -8.37 -27.13 7.46
C SER A 192 -8.75 -25.67 7.76
N PRO A 193 -9.31 -24.92 6.80
CA PRO A 193 -9.81 -23.56 7.04
C PRO A 193 -10.87 -23.53 8.15
N ASP A 194 -10.68 -22.67 9.15
CA ASP A 194 -11.68 -22.44 10.22
C ASP A 194 -12.58 -21.25 9.89
N TYR A 195 -13.53 -21.49 8.98
CA TYR A 195 -14.54 -20.49 8.63
C TYR A 195 -15.58 -20.30 9.74
N GLU A 196 -15.77 -21.28 10.63
CA GLU A 196 -16.77 -21.23 11.70
C GLU A 196 -16.41 -20.16 12.74
N THR A 197 -15.16 -20.18 13.23
CA THR A 197 -14.65 -19.15 14.15
C THR A 197 -14.64 -17.79 13.48
N LEU A 198 -14.16 -17.71 12.23
CA LEU A 198 -14.11 -16.44 11.48
C LEU A 198 -15.51 -15.82 11.30
N TRP A 199 -16.52 -16.65 10.96
CA TRP A 199 -17.90 -16.21 10.80
C TRP A 199 -18.54 -15.79 12.12
N LYS A 200 -18.25 -16.51 13.21
CA LYS A 200 -18.71 -16.14 14.55
C LYS A 200 -18.20 -14.75 14.95
N ASP A 201 -16.93 -14.46 14.70
CA ASP A 201 -16.31 -13.17 14.99
C ASP A 201 -16.92 -12.07 14.10
N PHE A 202 -17.07 -12.32 12.80
CA PHE A 202 -17.72 -11.39 11.88
C PHE A 202 -19.15 -11.03 12.34
N LYS A 203 -19.98 -12.02 12.69
CA LYS A 203 -21.33 -11.78 13.24
C LYS A 203 -21.30 -10.99 14.54
N GLY A 204 -20.28 -11.25 15.36
CA GLY A 204 -20.02 -10.53 16.60
C GLY A 204 -19.84 -9.05 16.40
N GLU A 205 -19.18 -8.63 15.32
CA GLU A 205 -18.95 -7.21 14.99
C GLU A 205 -20.06 -6.61 14.11
N PHE A 206 -20.59 -7.37 13.15
CA PHE A 206 -21.63 -6.92 12.22
C PHE A 206 -22.88 -6.40 12.94
N LYS A 207 -23.28 -7.04 14.05
CA LYS A 207 -24.44 -6.62 14.86
C LYS A 207 -24.30 -5.23 15.49
N PHE A 208 -23.09 -4.68 15.54
CA PHE A 208 -22.82 -3.37 16.13
C PHE A 208 -22.87 -2.22 15.11
N ILE A 209 -23.07 -2.51 13.81
CA ILE A 209 -23.26 -1.45 12.81
C ILE A 209 -24.61 -0.75 13.10
N GLN A 210 -24.55 0.46 13.65
CA GLN A 210 -25.72 1.29 13.96
C GLN A 210 -25.84 2.45 12.98
N SER A 211 -26.71 2.31 11.97
CA SER A 211 -27.00 3.37 11.01
C SER A 211 -28.45 3.31 10.55
N ASN A 212 -29.02 4.49 10.30
CA ASN A 212 -30.32 4.73 9.71
C ASN A 212 -30.18 5.20 8.24
N THR A 213 -28.96 5.51 7.77
CA THR A 213 -28.71 5.83 6.36
C THR A 213 -27.98 4.68 5.66
N TYR A 214 -28.36 4.40 4.42
CA TYR A 214 -27.69 3.37 3.62
C TYR A 214 -26.21 3.66 3.41
N ARG A 215 -25.84 4.94 3.24
CA ARG A 215 -24.45 5.33 3.00
C ARG A 215 -23.56 5.01 4.19
N ALA A 216 -23.91 5.47 5.39
CA ALA A 216 -23.11 5.23 6.58
C ALA A 216 -23.03 3.74 6.93
N PHE A 217 -24.14 3.01 6.73
CA PHE A 217 -24.16 1.56 6.89
C PHE A 217 -23.22 0.86 5.93
N SER A 218 -23.34 1.15 4.63
CA SER A 218 -22.63 0.43 3.57
C SER A 218 -21.13 0.73 3.56
N GLU A 219 -20.73 1.97 3.87
CA GLU A 219 -19.31 2.34 3.97
C GLU A 219 -18.65 1.73 5.22
N THR A 220 -19.39 1.61 6.33
CA THR A 220 -18.93 0.87 7.51
C THR A 220 -18.81 -0.63 7.23
N LEU A 221 -19.84 -1.21 6.57
CA LEU A 221 -19.83 -2.60 6.13
C LEU A 221 -18.64 -2.89 5.20
N LEU A 222 -18.30 -1.98 4.29
CA LEU A 222 -17.14 -2.15 3.40
C LEU A 222 -15.85 -2.34 4.21
N SER A 223 -15.64 -1.58 5.28
CA SER A 223 -14.48 -1.74 6.17
C SER A 223 -14.52 -3.05 6.96
N LEU A 224 -15.71 -3.51 7.35
CA LEU A 224 -15.87 -4.80 8.02
C LEU A 224 -15.57 -5.97 7.08
N LEU A 225 -16.02 -5.89 5.84
CA LEU A 225 -15.69 -6.86 4.80
C LEU A 225 -14.18 -6.89 4.54
N LEU A 226 -13.50 -5.73 4.49
CA LEU A 226 -12.03 -5.68 4.38
C LEU A 226 -11.36 -6.54 5.47
N LYS A 227 -11.80 -6.40 6.72
CA LYS A 227 -11.22 -7.13 7.85
C LYS A 227 -11.46 -8.65 7.79
N TYR A 228 -12.64 -9.10 7.36
CA TYR A 228 -13.06 -10.51 7.49
C TYR A 228 -13.04 -11.33 6.20
N THR A 229 -13.11 -10.68 5.02
CA THR A 229 -13.28 -11.39 3.74
C THR A 229 -12.10 -11.21 2.78
N SER A 230 -11.03 -10.51 3.20
CA SER A 230 -9.81 -10.31 2.41
C SER A 230 -8.96 -11.57 2.18
N CYS A 231 -9.12 -12.62 2.98
CA CYS A 231 -8.43 -13.92 2.82
C CYS A 231 -9.32 -15.02 2.25
N ILE A 232 -10.59 -14.70 1.96
CA ILE A 232 -11.60 -15.64 1.51
C ILE A 232 -11.63 -15.59 -0.02
N PRO A 233 -11.44 -16.70 -0.75
CA PRO A 233 -11.48 -16.68 -2.20
C PRO A 233 -12.90 -16.44 -2.72
N ALA A 234 -13.07 -15.52 -3.67
CA ALA A 234 -14.37 -15.19 -4.28
C ALA A 234 -14.91 -16.33 -5.18
N SER A 235 -14.03 -17.11 -5.81
CA SER A 235 -14.31 -18.33 -6.58
C SER A 235 -13.32 -19.42 -6.17
N THR A 236 -13.68 -20.69 -6.34
CA THR A 236 -12.91 -21.85 -5.87
C THR A 236 -12.31 -22.70 -6.99
N ILE A 237 -12.65 -22.43 -8.25
CA ILE A 237 -12.20 -23.21 -9.40
C ILE A 237 -11.52 -22.33 -10.43
N HIS A 238 -12.07 -21.15 -10.74
CA HIS A 238 -11.44 -20.23 -11.69
C HIS A 238 -10.36 -19.38 -11.02
N PHE A 239 -9.24 -20.03 -10.72
CA PHE A 239 -8.04 -19.49 -10.08
C PHE A 239 -8.35 -18.61 -8.85
N PRO A 240 -8.34 -19.16 -7.63
CA PRO A 240 -8.82 -18.50 -6.41
C PRO A 240 -7.85 -17.41 -5.89
N ASP A 241 -7.48 -16.41 -6.69
CA ASP A 241 -6.53 -15.35 -6.34
C ASP A 241 -7.16 -13.97 -6.08
N VAL A 242 -8.48 -13.88 -6.21
CA VAL A 242 -9.25 -12.67 -5.89
C VAL A 242 -9.98 -12.88 -4.57
N SER A 243 -9.85 -11.90 -3.67
CA SER A 243 -10.56 -11.94 -2.40
C SER A 243 -12.04 -11.62 -2.56
N LEU A 244 -12.85 -12.19 -1.69
CA LEU A 244 -14.27 -11.89 -1.60
C LEU A 244 -14.47 -10.40 -1.33
N TYR A 245 -13.64 -9.76 -0.50
CA TYR A 245 -13.68 -8.31 -0.31
C TYR A 245 -13.51 -7.52 -1.61
N ASP A 246 -12.43 -7.80 -2.37
CA ASP A 246 -12.12 -7.03 -3.58
C ASP A 246 -13.21 -7.24 -4.63
N HIS A 247 -13.72 -8.47 -4.76
CA HIS A 247 -14.83 -8.79 -5.66
C HIS A 247 -16.12 -8.04 -5.28
N LEU A 248 -16.53 -8.08 -4.01
CA LEU A 248 -17.72 -7.36 -3.52
C LEU A 248 -17.59 -5.85 -3.75
N LYS A 249 -16.42 -5.28 -3.44
CA LYS A 249 -16.10 -3.87 -3.63
C LYS A 249 -16.23 -3.46 -5.10
N THR A 250 -15.57 -4.18 -6.01
CA THR A 250 -15.61 -3.82 -7.44
C THR A 250 -16.97 -4.07 -8.07
N THR A 251 -17.69 -5.12 -7.67
CA THR A 251 -19.08 -5.36 -8.08
C THR A 251 -20.00 -4.20 -7.65
N ALA A 252 -19.88 -3.72 -6.41
CA ALA A 252 -20.67 -2.58 -5.94
C ALA A 252 -20.36 -1.27 -6.70
N ALA A 253 -19.09 -1.01 -7.00
CA ALA A 253 -18.69 0.15 -7.81
C ALA A 253 -19.27 0.08 -9.23
N LEU A 254 -19.17 -1.09 -9.89
CA LEU A 254 -19.69 -1.34 -11.23
C LEU A 254 -21.22 -1.23 -11.27
N ALA A 255 -21.92 -1.80 -10.28
CA ALA A 255 -23.38 -1.76 -10.21
C ALA A 255 -23.93 -0.33 -10.14
N VAL A 256 -23.30 0.53 -9.32
CA VAL A 256 -23.68 1.94 -9.24
C VAL A 256 -23.40 2.67 -10.56
N CYS A 257 -22.27 2.38 -11.22
CA CYS A 257 -21.96 2.99 -12.50
C CYS A 257 -22.94 2.58 -13.60
N LEU A 258 -23.30 1.29 -13.66
CA LEU A 258 -24.29 0.78 -14.62
C LEU A 258 -25.67 1.40 -14.37
N TYR A 259 -26.09 1.51 -13.11
CA TYR A 259 -27.35 2.14 -12.73
C TYR A 259 -27.41 3.61 -13.18
N ASP A 260 -26.41 4.42 -12.84
CA ASP A 260 -26.39 5.83 -13.20
C ASP A 260 -26.32 6.03 -14.73
N TYR A 261 -25.58 5.16 -15.43
CA TYR A 261 -25.50 5.18 -16.89
C TYR A 261 -26.84 4.86 -17.56
N GLN A 262 -27.53 3.82 -17.08
CA GLN A 262 -28.85 3.44 -17.59
C GLN A 262 -29.93 4.47 -17.25
N ALA A 263 -29.88 5.06 -16.05
CA ALA A 263 -30.84 6.07 -15.60
C ALA A 263 -30.79 7.36 -16.45
N GLU A 264 -29.62 7.71 -17.01
CA GLU A 264 -29.45 8.81 -17.97
C GLU A 264 -29.72 8.41 -19.44
N GLY A 265 -30.20 7.19 -19.70
CA GLY A 265 -30.52 6.70 -21.06
C GLY A 265 -29.30 6.24 -21.87
N GLY A 266 -28.21 5.87 -21.21
CA GLY A 266 -27.00 5.37 -21.87
C GLY A 266 -27.16 3.95 -22.43
N GLU A 267 -26.96 3.79 -23.74
CA GLU A 267 -27.03 2.48 -24.44
C GLU A 267 -25.72 2.09 -25.15
N GLY A 268 -24.60 2.73 -24.79
CA GLY A 268 -23.30 2.57 -25.44
C GLY A 268 -22.39 1.47 -24.87
N LYS A 269 -21.30 1.19 -25.60
CA LYS A 269 -20.27 0.20 -25.21
C LYS A 269 -19.40 0.62 -24.02
N ASN A 270 -19.34 1.93 -23.75
CA ASN A 270 -18.44 2.53 -22.76
C ASN A 270 -19.25 3.13 -21.59
N PRO A 271 -19.86 2.32 -20.70
CA PRO A 271 -20.65 2.84 -19.58
C PRO A 271 -19.79 3.42 -18.45
N PHE A 272 -18.46 3.27 -18.51
CA PHE A 272 -17.55 3.64 -17.44
C PHE A 272 -16.54 4.73 -17.84
N LEU A 273 -16.13 5.51 -16.85
CA LEU A 273 -14.97 6.40 -16.88
C LEU A 273 -13.96 5.94 -15.83
N LEU A 274 -12.75 5.63 -16.26
CA LEU A 274 -11.62 5.42 -15.37
C LEU A 274 -10.93 6.77 -15.16
N ILE A 275 -10.97 7.27 -13.93
CA ILE A 275 -10.36 8.53 -13.50
C ILE A 275 -9.04 8.20 -12.81
N GLY A 276 -7.96 8.87 -13.19
CA GLY A 276 -6.64 8.70 -12.59
C GLY A 276 -6.05 10.03 -12.17
N ALA A 277 -5.37 10.02 -11.02
CA ALA A 277 -4.65 11.17 -10.51
C ALA A 277 -3.21 10.83 -10.10
N ASP A 278 -2.36 11.85 -10.11
CA ASP A 278 -0.97 11.77 -9.66
C ASP A 278 -0.48 13.13 -9.17
N PHE A 279 0.06 13.14 -7.96
CA PHE A 279 0.61 14.33 -7.32
C PHE A 279 2.04 14.56 -7.78
N SER A 280 2.30 15.75 -8.32
CA SER A 280 3.62 16.20 -8.73
C SER A 280 4.22 17.12 -7.67
N GLY A 281 5.50 16.93 -7.36
CA GLY A 281 6.25 17.75 -6.40
C GLY A 281 6.32 17.19 -4.98
N ILE A 282 5.85 15.95 -4.74
CA ILE A 282 5.83 15.31 -3.41
C ILE A 282 7.20 15.33 -2.74
N GLN A 283 8.24 14.85 -3.44
CA GLN A 283 9.58 14.71 -2.84
C GLN A 283 10.16 16.08 -2.46
N SER A 284 10.16 17.03 -3.39
CA SER A 284 10.60 18.41 -3.11
C SER A 284 9.81 19.02 -1.95
N TYR A 285 8.50 18.79 -1.93
CA TYR A 285 7.65 19.29 -0.86
C TYR A 285 8.01 18.67 0.50
N ILE A 286 8.21 17.36 0.60
CA ILE A 286 8.53 16.71 1.87
C ILE A 286 9.92 17.16 2.38
N TYR A 287 10.93 17.16 1.51
CA TYR A 287 12.33 17.27 1.93
C TYR A 287 12.86 18.70 2.07
N GLN A 288 12.18 19.71 1.54
CA GLN A 288 12.60 21.12 1.65
C GLN A 288 12.37 21.68 3.07
N ILE A 289 13.16 21.19 4.04
CA ILE A 289 13.10 21.59 5.45
C ILE A 289 14.51 21.74 6.05
N VAL A 290 14.67 22.71 6.95
CA VAL A 290 15.89 22.88 7.78
C VAL A 290 15.90 21.93 8.99
N SER A 291 17.04 21.80 9.67
CA SER A 291 17.26 20.80 10.72
C SER A 291 16.42 21.00 12.01
N LYS A 292 15.98 22.22 12.34
CA LYS A 292 15.21 22.48 13.58
C LYS A 292 13.79 21.90 13.44
N TYR A 293 13.38 21.07 14.40
CA TYR A 293 12.15 20.26 14.38
C TYR A 293 12.01 19.29 13.17
N ALA A 294 13.10 18.97 12.47
CA ALA A 294 13.09 18.20 11.23
C ALA A 294 12.24 16.92 11.29
N GLY A 295 12.43 16.06 12.30
CA GLY A 295 11.66 14.82 12.42
C GLY A 295 10.15 15.00 12.58
N LYS A 296 9.71 16.02 13.35
CA LYS A 296 8.27 16.33 13.50
C LYS A 296 7.71 16.89 12.21
N ASN A 297 8.42 17.83 11.59
CA ASN A 297 7.95 18.47 10.37
C ASN A 297 7.88 17.48 9.20
N LEU A 298 8.91 16.66 9.00
CA LEU A 298 8.97 15.67 7.92
C LEU A 298 7.81 14.67 8.00
N LYS A 299 7.54 14.13 9.20
CA LYS A 299 6.40 13.23 9.45
C LYS A 299 5.07 13.96 9.18
N GLY A 300 4.96 15.19 9.66
CA GLY A 300 3.78 16.04 9.49
C GLY A 300 3.46 16.36 8.03
N ARG A 301 4.49 16.70 7.24
CA ARG A 301 4.37 16.99 5.80
C ARG A 301 3.99 15.75 4.99
N SER A 302 4.58 14.61 5.30
CA SER A 302 4.22 13.37 4.60
C SER A 302 2.78 12.93 4.91
N PHE A 303 2.38 12.96 6.18
CA PHE A 303 1.00 12.66 6.52
C PHE A 303 0.02 13.70 5.98
N TYR A 304 0.43 14.98 5.93
CA TYR A 304 -0.35 16.03 5.28
C TYR A 304 -0.65 15.70 3.82
N LEU A 305 0.34 15.19 3.06
CA LEU A 305 0.12 14.78 1.67
C LEU A 305 -0.86 13.60 1.57
N ARG A 306 -0.81 12.64 2.51
CA ARG A 306 -1.78 11.56 2.57
C ARG A 306 -3.21 12.10 2.75
N ILE A 307 -3.44 12.96 3.75
CA ILE A 307 -4.79 13.53 3.99
C ILE A 307 -5.19 14.52 2.90
N LEU A 308 -4.24 15.16 2.21
CA LEU A 308 -4.52 15.99 1.04
C LEU A 308 -5.02 15.12 -0.13
N SER A 309 -4.38 13.98 -0.38
CA SER A 309 -4.87 12.99 -1.35
C SER A 309 -6.26 12.48 -0.99
N ASP A 310 -6.46 12.09 0.27
CA ASP A 310 -7.77 11.66 0.77
C ASP A 310 -8.84 12.78 0.64
N ALA A 311 -8.51 14.04 0.94
CA ALA A 311 -9.42 15.16 0.78
C ALA A 311 -9.83 15.39 -0.69
N VAL A 312 -8.88 15.24 -1.62
CA VAL A 312 -9.19 15.29 -3.07
C VAL A 312 -10.12 14.14 -3.46
N VAL A 313 -9.85 12.92 -3.02
CA VAL A 313 -10.70 11.76 -3.30
C VAL A 313 -12.10 11.97 -2.72
N ARG A 314 -12.23 12.40 -1.45
CA ARG A 314 -13.52 12.69 -0.82
C ARG A 314 -14.28 13.80 -1.54
N TYR A 315 -13.58 14.84 -2.00
CA TYR A 315 -14.18 15.90 -2.81
C TYR A 315 -14.71 15.35 -4.13
N LEU A 316 -13.94 14.54 -4.84
CA LEU A 316 -14.41 13.89 -6.07
C LEU A 316 -15.59 12.94 -5.83
N LEU A 317 -15.54 12.11 -4.79
CA LEU A 317 -16.66 11.22 -4.44
C LEU A 317 -17.93 12.01 -4.14
N LYS A 318 -17.82 13.15 -3.47
CA LYS A 318 -18.93 14.06 -3.21
C LYS A 318 -19.49 14.67 -4.49
N GLU A 319 -18.65 15.34 -5.28
CA GLU A 319 -19.10 16.08 -6.49
C GLU A 319 -19.61 15.16 -7.60
N LEU A 320 -19.13 13.91 -7.64
CA LEU A 320 -19.57 12.89 -8.59
C LEU A 320 -20.66 11.97 -8.02
N CYS A 321 -21.11 12.19 -6.79
CA CYS A 321 -22.10 11.36 -6.08
C CYS A 321 -21.71 9.87 -5.96
N LEU A 322 -20.41 9.55 -5.82
CA LEU A 322 -19.88 8.19 -5.75
C LEU A 322 -19.69 7.69 -4.30
N PHE A 323 -19.50 6.38 -4.16
CA PHE A 323 -19.25 5.70 -2.88
C PHE A 323 -17.78 5.29 -2.73
N GLN A 324 -17.38 4.92 -1.51
CA GLN A 324 -16.00 4.51 -1.23
C GLN A 324 -15.54 3.30 -2.07
N ALA A 325 -16.44 2.38 -2.46
CA ALA A 325 -16.06 1.25 -3.30
C ALA A 325 -15.60 1.66 -4.71
N ASN A 326 -16.02 2.84 -5.20
CA ASN A 326 -15.59 3.39 -6.48
C ASN A 326 -14.11 3.79 -6.50
N VAL A 327 -13.45 3.90 -5.34
CA VAL A 327 -12.01 4.11 -5.24
C VAL A 327 -11.31 2.77 -5.43
N ILE A 328 -10.65 2.57 -6.57
CA ILE A 328 -9.90 1.33 -6.85
C ILE A 328 -8.66 1.31 -5.96
N TYR A 329 -7.93 2.43 -5.93
CA TYR A 329 -6.68 2.61 -5.19
C TYR A 329 -6.46 4.09 -4.85
N ASN A 330 -5.86 4.36 -3.68
CA ASN A 330 -5.39 5.68 -3.26
C ASN A 330 -4.16 5.51 -2.35
N SER A 331 -2.95 5.61 -2.89
CA SER A 331 -1.72 5.58 -2.10
C SER A 331 -0.52 6.14 -2.88
N GLY A 332 0.55 6.52 -2.18
CA GLY A 332 1.79 7.05 -2.79
C GLY A 332 1.63 8.36 -3.58
N GLY A 333 0.54 9.10 -3.37
CA GLY A 333 0.23 10.30 -4.16
C GLY A 333 -0.44 10.02 -5.50
N GLY A 334 -0.81 8.77 -5.80
CA GLY A 334 -1.63 8.40 -6.95
C GLY A 334 -2.96 7.77 -6.52
N PHE A 335 -4.02 8.02 -7.28
CA PHE A 335 -5.30 7.36 -7.04
C PHE A 335 -6.06 7.07 -8.34
N TYR A 336 -6.93 6.08 -8.30
CA TYR A 336 -7.79 5.70 -9.42
C TYR A 336 -9.23 5.47 -8.94
N LEU A 337 -10.19 6.06 -9.65
CA LEU A 337 -11.63 5.93 -9.39
C LEU A 337 -12.34 5.38 -10.63
N LEU A 338 -13.37 4.58 -10.39
CA LEU A 338 -14.34 4.16 -11.39
C LEU A 338 -15.62 4.98 -11.26
N ALA A 339 -16.02 5.66 -12.32
CA ALA A 339 -17.22 6.49 -12.35
C ALA A 339 -18.14 6.11 -13.54
N PRO A 340 -19.44 6.43 -13.48
CA PRO A 340 -20.33 6.25 -14.61
C PRO A 340 -20.00 7.22 -15.74
N ASN A 341 -20.10 6.76 -16.98
CA ASN A 341 -19.84 7.57 -18.15
C ASN A 341 -21.07 8.40 -18.58
N THR A 342 -21.47 9.34 -17.74
CA THR A 342 -22.63 10.20 -18.03
C THR A 342 -22.26 11.64 -18.31
N GLU A 343 -23.17 12.41 -18.92
CA GLU A 343 -22.93 13.82 -19.17
C GLU A 343 -22.79 14.59 -17.86
N PHE A 344 -23.60 14.23 -16.85
CA PHE A 344 -23.49 14.77 -15.50
C PHE A 344 -22.07 14.58 -14.94
N VAL A 345 -21.57 13.33 -14.91
CA VAL A 345 -20.24 13.02 -14.36
C VAL A 345 -19.14 13.73 -15.13
N ARG A 346 -19.17 13.73 -16.47
CA ARG A 346 -18.17 14.43 -17.29
C ARG A 346 -18.14 15.93 -17.03
N ARG A 347 -19.30 16.54 -16.79
CA ARG A 347 -19.41 17.98 -16.49
C ARG A 347 -18.93 18.28 -15.08
N GLN A 348 -19.34 17.49 -14.09
CA GLN A 348 -18.92 17.68 -12.71
C GLN A 348 -17.43 17.41 -12.51
N LEU A 349 -16.88 16.38 -13.15
CA LEU A 349 -15.44 16.10 -13.11
C LEU A 349 -14.62 17.28 -13.62
N ARG A 350 -15.01 17.89 -14.75
CA ARG A 350 -14.32 19.08 -15.28
C ARG A 350 -14.35 20.26 -14.30
N LYS A 351 -15.51 20.53 -13.69
CA LYS A 351 -15.65 21.59 -12.68
C LYS A 351 -14.86 21.30 -11.40
N ALA A 352 -14.89 20.05 -10.95
CA ALA A 352 -14.16 19.60 -9.77
C ALA A 352 -12.65 19.75 -9.98
N ILE A 353 -12.12 19.34 -11.14
CA ILE A 353 -10.71 19.50 -11.50
C ILE A 353 -10.31 20.98 -11.45
N GLN A 354 -11.08 21.88 -12.07
CA GLN A 354 -10.80 23.33 -12.03
C GLN A 354 -10.79 23.87 -10.60
N THR A 355 -11.73 23.42 -9.76
CA THR A 355 -11.80 23.84 -8.35
C THR A 355 -10.59 23.32 -7.57
N ILE A 356 -10.24 22.05 -7.74
CA ILE A 356 -9.07 21.44 -7.10
C ILE A 356 -7.78 22.15 -7.53
N GLU A 357 -7.57 22.37 -8.84
CA GLU A 357 -6.40 23.09 -9.37
C GLU A 357 -6.28 24.49 -8.76
N LYS A 358 -7.40 25.23 -8.66
CA LYS A 358 -7.44 26.56 -8.04
C LYS A 358 -7.08 26.51 -6.56
N ARG A 359 -7.68 25.60 -5.80
CA ARG A 359 -7.42 25.43 -4.37
C ARG A 359 -5.97 25.01 -4.08
N PHE A 360 -5.40 24.17 -4.92
CA PHE A 360 -4.00 23.77 -4.83
C PHE A 360 -3.08 24.97 -5.06
N PHE A 361 -3.35 25.78 -6.08
CA PHE A 361 -2.57 26.99 -6.35
C PHE A 361 -2.68 28.01 -5.19
N GLU A 362 -3.88 28.27 -4.69
CA GLU A 362 -4.12 29.17 -3.55
C GLU A 362 -3.37 28.73 -2.27
N THR A 363 -3.26 27.41 -2.04
CA THR A 363 -2.71 26.87 -0.79
C THR A 363 -1.21 26.58 -0.86
N HIS A 364 -0.71 26.11 -2.01
CA HIS A 364 0.64 25.58 -2.17
C HIS A 364 1.45 26.30 -3.27
N GLY A 365 0.85 27.28 -3.95
CA GLY A 365 1.45 27.90 -5.13
C GLY A 365 1.79 26.85 -6.19
N THR A 366 3.03 26.89 -6.69
CA THR A 366 3.52 25.97 -7.72
C THR A 366 4.25 24.74 -7.18
N THR A 367 4.42 24.64 -5.86
CA THR A 367 5.21 23.56 -5.22
C THR A 367 4.55 22.19 -5.33
N LEU A 368 3.21 22.16 -5.32
CA LEU A 368 2.40 20.95 -5.47
C LEU A 368 1.36 21.13 -6.57
N PHE A 369 1.14 20.06 -7.31
CA PHE A 369 0.09 19.99 -8.33
C PHE A 369 -0.49 18.57 -8.36
N VAL A 370 -1.79 18.45 -8.62
CA VAL A 370 -2.43 17.16 -8.83
C VAL A 370 -2.92 17.05 -10.27
N ALA A 371 -2.34 16.12 -11.03
CA ALA A 371 -2.72 15.87 -12.41
C ALA A 371 -3.88 14.86 -12.43
N ILE A 372 -5.10 15.33 -12.72
CA ILE A 372 -6.31 14.49 -12.79
C ILE A 372 -6.79 14.46 -14.24
N ASP A 373 -7.02 13.25 -14.77
CA ASP A 373 -7.61 13.03 -16.11
C ASP A 373 -8.48 11.75 -16.09
N SER A 374 -9.23 11.51 -17.15
CA SER A 374 -10.06 10.32 -17.31
C SER A 374 -10.04 9.74 -18.72
N ILE A 375 -10.37 8.46 -18.81
CA ILE A 375 -10.54 7.74 -20.07
C ILE A 375 -11.82 6.90 -20.02
N GLU A 376 -12.49 6.77 -21.16
CA GLU A 376 -13.61 5.86 -21.32
C GLU A 376 -13.16 4.41 -21.16
N LEU A 377 -14.00 3.61 -20.53
CA LEU A 377 -13.76 2.19 -20.31
C LEU A 377 -14.97 1.39 -20.76
N SER A 378 -14.72 0.42 -21.64
CA SER A 378 -15.72 -0.46 -22.24
C SER A 378 -16.01 -1.68 -21.35
N LYS A 379 -17.19 -2.29 -21.56
CA LYS A 379 -17.51 -3.59 -20.96
C LYS A 379 -16.55 -4.68 -21.47
N GLU A 380 -16.18 -4.61 -22.75
CA GLU A 380 -15.30 -5.54 -23.42
C GLU A 380 -13.88 -5.53 -22.84
N ALA A 381 -13.32 -4.35 -22.50
CA ALA A 381 -12.01 -4.25 -21.86
C ALA A 381 -11.95 -4.90 -20.48
N LEU A 382 -13.05 -4.84 -19.71
CA LEU A 382 -13.20 -5.52 -18.42
C LEU A 382 -13.35 -7.04 -18.57
N MET A 383 -13.93 -7.49 -19.68
CA MET A 383 -14.21 -8.91 -19.98
C MET A 383 -13.12 -9.59 -20.82
N HIS A 384 -12.03 -8.88 -21.15
CA HIS A 384 -10.96 -9.37 -22.03
C HIS A 384 -11.43 -9.79 -23.43
N LYS A 385 -12.41 -9.06 -23.97
CA LYS A 385 -13.01 -9.30 -25.29
C LYS A 385 -12.62 -8.20 -26.28
N GLY A 386 -12.74 -8.49 -27.57
CA GLY A 386 -12.60 -7.47 -28.63
C GLY A 386 -11.19 -6.89 -28.80
N ASN A 387 -10.14 -7.62 -28.39
CA ASN A 387 -8.74 -7.16 -28.36
C ASN A 387 -8.48 -5.94 -27.44
N GLU A 388 -9.40 -5.62 -26.53
CA GLU A 388 -9.22 -4.61 -25.51
C GLU A 388 -8.83 -5.26 -24.18
N SER A 389 -7.91 -4.65 -23.45
CA SER A 389 -7.58 -5.06 -22.08
C SER A 389 -7.51 -3.88 -21.13
N LEU A 390 -7.85 -4.14 -19.86
CA LEU A 390 -7.76 -3.13 -18.80
C LEU A 390 -6.34 -2.55 -18.70
N GLY A 391 -5.29 -3.37 -18.85
CA GLY A 391 -3.89 -2.92 -18.83
C GLY A 391 -3.58 -1.88 -19.91
N GLN A 392 -4.11 -2.06 -21.14
CA GLN A 392 -3.95 -1.08 -22.22
C GLN A 392 -4.68 0.24 -21.92
N VAL A 393 -5.90 0.17 -21.39
CA VAL A 393 -6.67 1.37 -21.01
C VAL A 393 -5.94 2.13 -19.89
N TRP A 394 -5.39 1.41 -18.93
CA TRP A 394 -4.58 1.97 -17.85
C TRP A 394 -3.32 2.67 -18.36
N GLY A 395 -2.60 2.04 -19.30
CA GLY A 395 -1.43 2.64 -19.96
C GLY A 395 -1.77 3.93 -20.71
N LYS A 396 -2.91 3.98 -21.41
CA LYS A 396 -3.38 5.21 -22.07
C LYS A 396 -3.70 6.32 -21.07
N LEU A 397 -4.32 6.00 -19.94
CA LEU A 397 -4.61 6.96 -18.86
C LEU A 397 -3.31 7.51 -18.25
N PHE A 398 -2.31 6.66 -18.04
CA PHE A 398 -0.98 7.07 -17.56
C PHE A 398 -0.37 8.14 -18.47
N VAL A 399 -0.37 7.92 -19.79
CA VAL A 399 0.16 8.89 -20.78
C VAL A 399 -0.61 10.21 -20.76
N LYS A 400 -1.94 10.17 -20.66
CA LYS A 400 -2.77 11.39 -20.55
C LYS A 400 -2.40 12.23 -19.33
N ARG A 401 -2.31 11.56 -18.18
CA ARG A 401 -1.94 12.19 -16.91
C ARG A 401 -0.53 12.78 -16.95
N ASP A 402 0.42 12.11 -17.58
CA ASP A 402 1.78 12.63 -17.77
C ASP A 402 1.80 13.90 -18.64
N ARG A 403 0.98 13.97 -19.70
CA ARG A 403 0.81 15.22 -20.48
C ARG A 403 0.20 16.35 -19.64
N LYS A 404 -0.71 16.03 -18.72
CA LYS A 404 -1.27 17.02 -17.79
C LYS A 404 -0.19 17.52 -16.81
N LYS A 405 0.73 16.66 -16.36
CA LYS A 405 1.90 17.06 -15.54
C LYS A 405 2.87 17.97 -16.30
N SER A 406 2.96 17.89 -17.63
CA SER A 406 3.78 18.79 -18.44
C SER A 406 3.10 20.13 -18.75
N THR A 407 1.82 20.31 -18.38
CA THR A 407 1.00 21.50 -18.63
C THR A 407 0.30 21.98 -17.35
N LYS A 408 1.05 22.02 -16.25
CA LYS A 408 0.53 22.36 -14.91
C LYS A 408 -0.16 23.72 -14.92
N PHE A 409 -1.33 23.79 -14.28
CA PHE A 409 -2.12 25.02 -14.12
C PHE A 409 -2.49 25.73 -15.44
N ALA A 410 -2.45 25.07 -16.60
CA ALA A 410 -2.73 25.71 -17.89
C ALA A 410 -4.07 26.47 -17.92
N SER A 411 -5.12 25.87 -17.34
CA SER A 411 -6.45 26.46 -17.17
C SER A 411 -6.44 27.77 -16.38
N LEU A 412 -5.69 27.81 -15.27
CA LEU A 412 -5.55 28.98 -14.41
C LEU A 412 -4.66 30.04 -15.04
N ILE A 413 -3.61 29.64 -15.75
CA ILE A 413 -2.72 30.54 -16.48
C ILE A 413 -3.49 31.32 -17.55
N GLU A 414 -4.40 30.68 -18.26
CA GLU A 414 -5.26 31.34 -19.26
C GLU A 414 -6.15 32.42 -18.62
N THR A 415 -6.62 32.20 -17.39
CA THR A 415 -7.52 33.14 -16.70
C THR A 415 -6.80 34.17 -15.81
N GLU A 416 -5.63 33.83 -15.26
CA GLU A 416 -4.92 34.57 -14.22
C GLU A 416 -3.42 34.71 -14.57
N TYR A 417 -3.10 35.04 -15.83
CA TYR A 417 -1.72 35.10 -16.35
C TYR A 417 -0.73 35.87 -15.46
N ALA A 418 -1.14 37.04 -14.96
CA ALA A 418 -0.33 37.90 -14.09
C ALA A 418 0.14 37.16 -12.82
N SER A 419 -0.72 36.33 -12.22
CA SER A 419 -0.41 35.56 -11.01
C SER A 419 0.72 34.53 -11.20
N PHE A 420 1.09 34.20 -12.44
CA PHE A 420 2.15 33.23 -12.75
C PHE A 420 3.42 33.86 -13.32
N PHE A 421 3.28 34.95 -14.08
CA PHE A 421 4.39 35.52 -14.86
C PHE A 421 4.80 36.92 -14.40
N GLU A 422 4.11 37.51 -13.43
CA GLU A 422 4.60 38.71 -12.75
C GLU A 422 5.42 38.35 -11.50
N PRO A 423 6.46 39.13 -11.16
CA PRO A 423 7.24 38.89 -9.96
C PRO A 423 6.39 39.05 -8.69
N LEU A 424 6.04 37.93 -8.06
CA LEU A 424 5.33 37.93 -6.77
C LEU A 424 6.28 38.05 -5.57
N MET A 425 7.53 37.59 -5.73
CA MET A 425 8.55 37.65 -4.69
C MET A 425 9.09 39.07 -4.53
N GLN A 426 9.15 39.55 -3.29
CA GLN A 426 9.69 40.88 -2.99
C GLN A 426 11.22 40.86 -3.02
N GLY A 427 11.85 39.74 -2.67
CA GLY A 427 13.29 39.62 -2.56
C GLY A 427 13.91 40.45 -1.44
N GLY A 428 15.24 40.53 -1.39
CA GLY A 428 15.96 41.29 -0.38
C GLY A 428 15.76 40.76 1.04
N ASP A 429 15.48 41.67 1.99
CA ASP A 429 15.34 41.40 3.42
C ASP A 429 13.92 40.95 3.84
N THR A 430 13.06 40.61 2.87
CA THR A 430 11.72 40.10 3.17
C THR A 430 11.81 38.85 4.04
N ARG A 431 11.00 38.83 5.10
CA ARG A 431 10.94 37.71 6.03
C ARG A 431 10.59 36.42 5.28
N ARG A 432 11.14 35.30 5.76
CA ARG A 432 10.92 33.97 5.21
C ARG A 432 10.47 33.01 6.29
N ASP A 433 9.69 32.01 5.87
CA ASP A 433 9.41 30.87 6.70
C ASP A 433 10.75 30.22 7.10
N SER A 434 10.97 30.12 8.41
CA SER A 434 12.24 29.66 8.96
C SER A 434 12.53 28.19 8.65
N ILE A 435 11.53 27.42 8.20
CA ILE A 435 11.69 26.00 7.85
C ILE A 435 11.73 25.77 6.34
N THR A 436 10.81 26.34 5.57
CA THR A 436 10.71 26.09 4.12
C THR A 436 11.55 27.05 3.28
N GLY A 437 11.92 28.21 3.85
CA GLY A 437 12.64 29.28 3.15
C GLY A 437 11.77 30.13 2.21
N GLU A 438 10.46 29.86 2.16
CA GLU A 438 9.51 30.61 1.34
C GLU A 438 9.28 32.02 1.89
N GLU A 439 9.19 33.02 1.01
CA GLU A 439 8.81 34.38 1.39
C GLU A 439 7.36 34.42 1.90
N PHE A 440 7.11 35.28 2.90
CA PHE A 440 5.76 35.62 3.31
C PHE A 440 5.14 36.56 2.28
N LEU A 441 3.91 36.26 1.86
CA LEU A 441 3.16 37.16 0.98
C LEU A 441 2.68 38.40 1.76
N PRO A 442 2.41 39.54 1.09
CA PRO A 442 1.88 40.73 1.75
C PRO A 442 0.59 40.43 2.54
N GLY A 443 0.63 40.68 3.85
CA GLY A 443 -0.51 40.46 4.74
C GLY A 443 -0.72 38.99 5.19
N GLU A 444 0.17 38.08 4.81
CA GLU A 444 0.13 36.69 5.27
C GLU A 444 0.41 36.62 6.79
N PRO A 445 -0.39 35.86 7.57
CA PRO A 445 -0.19 35.74 9.01
C PRO A 445 1.13 35.02 9.34
N ILE A 446 1.92 35.64 10.22
CA ILE A 446 3.18 35.10 10.74
C ILE A 446 2.93 34.52 12.12
N ILE A 447 3.30 33.25 12.31
CA ILE A 447 3.27 32.59 13.61
C ILE A 447 4.69 32.57 14.16
N GLU A 448 4.94 33.34 15.22
CA GLU A 448 6.23 33.36 15.91
C GLU A 448 6.25 32.27 16.99
N LYS A 449 7.26 31.40 16.95
CA LYS A 449 7.41 30.27 17.88
C LYS A 449 8.89 30.13 18.26
N GLU A 450 9.22 30.46 19.50
CA GLU A 450 10.60 30.65 19.94
C GLU A 450 11.32 31.70 19.06
N ASP A 451 12.29 31.27 18.27
CA ASP A 451 13.11 32.03 17.30
C ASP A 451 12.68 31.78 15.84
N LEU A 452 11.56 31.07 15.62
CA LEU A 452 11.06 30.71 14.29
C LEU A 452 9.88 31.58 13.88
N SER A 453 9.96 32.14 12.68
CA SER A 453 8.82 32.74 11.99
C SER A 453 8.25 31.72 11.00
N LEU A 454 7.00 31.30 11.20
CA LEU A 454 6.37 30.21 10.46
C LEU A 454 5.11 30.66 9.72
N LYS A 455 4.91 30.13 8.51
CA LYS A 455 3.60 30.16 7.85
C LYS A 455 2.60 29.30 8.60
N THR A 456 1.32 29.62 8.43
CA THR A 456 0.23 28.88 9.09
C THR A 456 0.24 27.40 8.71
N ILE A 457 0.48 27.09 7.43
CA ILE A 457 0.57 25.70 6.95
C ILE A 457 1.76 24.96 7.55
N THR A 458 2.94 25.58 7.61
CA THR A 458 4.16 25.01 8.18
C THR A 458 3.97 24.69 9.66
N ASN A 459 3.42 25.64 10.43
CA ASN A 459 3.12 25.40 11.84
C ASN A 459 2.08 24.27 12.00
N GLY A 460 1.03 24.25 11.18
CA GLY A 460 0.04 23.17 11.18
C GLY A 460 0.66 21.79 10.95
N GLN A 461 1.61 21.67 10.02
CA GLN A 461 2.32 20.42 9.74
C GLN A 461 3.22 19.98 10.91
N ILE A 462 3.92 20.91 11.55
CA ILE A 462 4.73 20.60 12.74
C ILE A 462 3.82 20.06 13.87
N GLU A 463 2.64 20.66 14.05
CA GLU A 463 1.66 20.21 15.03
C GLU A 463 1.07 18.84 14.68
N ILE A 464 0.77 18.58 13.40
CA ILE A 464 0.39 17.24 12.92
C ILE A 464 1.45 16.22 13.31
N GLY A 465 2.72 16.47 12.96
CA GLY A 465 3.81 15.53 13.25
C GLY A 465 4.03 15.29 14.75
N ARG A 466 3.72 16.28 15.59
CA ARG A 466 3.72 16.15 17.05
C ARG A 466 2.56 15.27 17.52
N LYS A 467 1.34 15.53 17.05
CA LYS A 467 0.11 14.87 17.54
C LYS A 467 -0.07 13.46 16.97
N LEU A 468 0.42 13.20 15.77
CA LEU A 468 0.26 11.92 15.06
C LEU A 468 0.73 10.70 15.85
N ARG A 469 1.74 10.86 16.71
CA ARG A 469 2.26 9.76 17.53
C ARG A 469 1.21 9.23 18.52
N GLU A 470 0.45 10.13 19.10
CA GLU A 470 -0.65 9.80 20.02
C GLU A 470 -1.95 9.47 19.29
N THR A 471 -1.99 9.65 17.97
CA THR A 471 -3.22 9.59 17.17
C THR A 471 -3.47 8.16 16.73
N ASN A 472 -4.59 7.57 17.16
CA ASN A 472 -5.06 6.29 16.64
C ASN A 472 -6.41 6.39 15.93
N LEU A 473 -6.99 7.60 15.90
CA LEU A 473 -8.25 7.91 15.26
C LEU A 473 -8.13 9.20 14.47
N ILE A 474 -8.59 9.17 13.22
CA ILE A 474 -8.81 10.36 12.40
C ILE A 474 -10.32 10.54 12.24
N VAL A 475 -10.85 11.66 12.71
CA VAL A 475 -12.25 12.00 12.44
C VAL A 475 -12.32 13.01 11.31
N VAL A 476 -13.12 12.73 10.29
CA VAL A 476 -13.29 13.60 9.13
C VAL A 476 -14.72 14.13 9.13
N LYS A 477 -14.86 15.46 9.10
CA LYS A 477 -16.14 16.15 8.99
C LYS A 477 -16.25 16.84 7.64
N GLU A 478 -17.31 16.59 6.89
CA GLU A 478 -17.66 17.38 5.70
C GLU A 478 -18.42 18.65 6.10
N GLY A 479 -18.02 19.80 5.58
CA GLY A 479 -18.63 21.11 5.84
C GLY A 479 -18.09 21.77 7.11
N GLU A 480 -18.99 22.38 7.88
CA GLU A 480 -18.60 23.14 9.07
C GLU A 480 -17.90 22.27 10.14
N PRO A 481 -16.81 22.77 10.76
CA PRO A 481 -16.11 22.09 11.85
C PRO A 481 -17.01 21.72 13.03
N LEU A 482 -16.66 20.63 13.70
CA LEU A 482 -17.33 20.15 14.91
C LEU A 482 -17.03 21.08 16.11
N PRO A 483 -18.04 21.66 16.78
CA PRO A 483 -17.83 22.68 17.80
C PRO A 483 -17.21 22.15 19.10
N TYR A 484 -17.39 20.86 19.40
CA TYR A 484 -16.93 20.23 20.65
C TYR A 484 -15.45 19.80 20.62
N TRP A 485 -14.83 19.72 19.44
CA TRP A 485 -13.38 19.48 19.27
C TRP A 485 -12.62 20.70 18.78
N LYS A 486 -13.15 21.91 19.01
CA LYS A 486 -12.51 23.18 18.62
C LYS A 486 -11.08 23.37 19.15
N ASN A 487 -10.74 22.70 20.26
CA ASN A 487 -9.43 22.77 20.91
C ASN A 487 -8.50 21.63 20.49
N GLU A 488 -9.02 20.61 19.80
CA GLU A 488 -8.21 19.51 19.30
C GLU A 488 -7.48 19.90 18.02
N MET A 489 -6.41 19.17 17.71
CA MET A 489 -5.66 19.42 16.48
C MET A 489 -6.56 19.13 15.27
N GLN A 490 -6.77 20.14 14.43
CA GLN A 490 -7.58 20.03 13.22
C GLN A 490 -6.93 20.71 12.01
N ILE A 491 -7.22 20.21 10.81
CA ILE A 491 -6.76 20.84 9.56
C ILE A 491 -7.77 20.61 8.43
N SER A 492 -7.84 21.57 7.50
CA SER A 492 -8.66 21.49 6.29
C SER A 492 -7.76 21.53 5.04
N PRO A 493 -7.31 20.37 4.51
CA PRO A 493 -6.37 20.31 3.40
C PRO A 493 -6.93 21.02 2.15
N ALA A 494 -6.17 21.98 1.63
CA ALA A 494 -6.52 22.83 0.48
C ALA A 494 -7.94 23.44 0.52
N GLN A 495 -8.55 23.58 1.70
CA GLN A 495 -9.91 24.11 1.87
C GLN A 495 -10.96 23.43 0.97
N LEU A 496 -10.84 22.12 0.76
CA LEU A 496 -11.77 21.32 -0.05
C LEU A 496 -13.08 20.96 0.67
N GLY A 497 -13.40 21.65 1.78
CA GLY A 497 -14.64 21.45 2.53
C GLY A 497 -14.64 20.25 3.48
N PHE A 498 -13.47 19.73 3.85
CA PHE A 498 -13.31 18.66 4.83
C PHE A 498 -12.37 19.10 5.96
N THR A 499 -12.74 18.77 7.19
CA THR A 499 -11.94 19.03 8.39
C THR A 499 -11.53 17.70 9.03
N TYR A 500 -10.23 17.54 9.25
CA TYR A 500 -9.61 16.34 9.81
C TYR A 500 -9.19 16.60 11.26
N TYR A 501 -9.64 15.77 12.19
CA TYR A 501 -9.33 15.81 13.61
C TYR A 501 -8.39 14.66 13.98
N PHE A 502 -7.34 14.97 14.74
CA PHE A 502 -6.31 14.01 15.16
C PHE A 502 -6.53 13.61 16.61
N LEU A 503 -7.16 12.46 16.83
CA LEU A 503 -7.66 12.05 18.13
C LEU A 503 -7.07 10.71 18.59
N ASN A 504 -7.21 10.47 19.90
CA ASN A 504 -7.01 9.16 20.48
C ASN A 504 -8.31 8.60 21.07
N ASN A 505 -8.27 7.36 21.55
CA ASN A 505 -9.43 6.68 22.15
C ASN A 505 -10.01 7.42 23.36
N ALA A 506 -9.17 8.07 24.17
CA ALA A 506 -9.62 8.82 25.32
C ALA A 506 -10.34 10.11 24.89
N ASP A 507 -9.88 10.77 23.83
CA ASP A 507 -10.50 11.99 23.30
C ASP A 507 -11.86 11.70 22.66
N LEU A 508 -11.99 10.56 21.97
CA LEU A 508 -13.27 10.07 21.47
C LEU A 508 -14.25 9.77 22.62
N GLU A 509 -13.79 9.08 23.67
CA GLU A 509 -14.62 8.69 24.81
C GLU A 509 -15.16 9.90 25.58
N LYS A 510 -14.35 10.96 25.73
CA LYS A 510 -14.76 12.22 26.39
C LYS A 510 -15.95 12.89 25.70
N MET A 511 -16.07 12.78 24.37
CA MET A 511 -17.08 13.47 23.55
C MET A 511 -18.07 12.51 22.88
N LYS A 512 -18.21 11.29 23.42
CA LYS A 512 -19.02 10.25 22.79
C LYS A 512 -20.49 10.63 22.62
N ASP A 513 -21.08 11.33 23.60
CA ASP A 513 -22.50 11.66 23.57
C ASP A 513 -22.78 12.77 22.54
N GLN A 514 -21.85 13.71 22.39
CA GLN A 514 -21.89 14.74 21.35
C GLN A 514 -21.67 14.15 19.96
N LEU A 515 -20.74 13.18 19.83
CA LEU A 515 -20.51 12.46 18.58
C LEU A 515 -21.72 11.61 18.18
N ARG A 516 -22.41 11.01 19.15
CA ARG A 516 -23.68 10.29 18.95
C ARG A 516 -24.80 11.22 18.48
N ALA A 517 -24.83 12.45 18.98
CA ALA A 517 -25.81 13.46 18.55
C ALA A 517 -25.46 14.09 17.19
N SER A 518 -24.19 14.06 16.80
CA SER A 518 -23.71 14.58 15.52
C SER A 518 -23.88 13.53 14.44
N ALA A 519 -25.13 13.38 13.97
CA ALA A 519 -25.45 12.47 12.87
C ALA A 519 -25.13 13.13 11.51
N ASP A 520 -24.73 12.28 10.57
CA ASP A 520 -24.42 12.57 9.15
C ASP A 520 -23.14 13.38 8.89
N LYS A 521 -22.43 12.97 7.82
CA LYS A 521 -21.20 13.62 7.30
C LYS A 521 -19.96 13.55 8.21
N VAL A 522 -19.92 12.58 9.11
CA VAL A 522 -18.75 12.28 9.94
C VAL A 522 -18.22 10.88 9.63
N SER A 523 -16.92 10.77 9.36
CA SER A 523 -16.20 9.51 9.26
C SER A 523 -15.22 9.38 10.43
N VAL A 524 -15.26 8.27 11.16
CA VAL A 524 -14.32 7.91 12.23
C VAL A 524 -13.42 6.80 11.70
N ILE A 525 -12.16 7.12 11.43
CA ILE A 525 -11.19 6.22 10.81
C ILE A 525 -10.20 5.76 11.86
N THR A 526 -10.16 4.45 12.11
CA THR A 526 -9.15 3.85 12.98
C THR A 526 -7.89 3.54 12.20
N LEU A 527 -6.74 4.00 12.71
CA LEU A 527 -5.44 3.71 12.12
C LEU A 527 -4.86 2.43 12.73
N ASN A 528 -4.60 1.42 11.89
CA ASN A 528 -3.96 0.12 12.21
C ASN A 528 -4.67 -0.79 13.24
N GLY A 529 -5.57 -0.25 14.08
CA GLY A 529 -6.11 -0.95 15.25
C GLY A 529 -5.10 -1.03 16.41
N LYS A 530 -5.57 -1.43 17.60
CA LYS A 530 -4.70 -1.52 18.78
C LYS A 530 -3.70 -2.66 18.60
N ASN A 531 -2.40 -2.37 18.71
CA ASN A 531 -1.32 -3.32 18.49
C ASN A 531 -1.36 -4.02 17.12
N GLY A 532 -2.04 -3.46 16.12
CA GLY A 532 -2.18 -4.08 14.80
C GLY A 532 -3.28 -5.14 14.72
N ASN A 533 -4.22 -5.18 15.67
CA ASN A 533 -5.35 -6.10 15.62
C ASN A 533 -6.47 -5.71 14.64
N CYS A 534 -6.34 -4.54 13.99
CA CYS A 534 -7.29 -4.00 13.02
C CYS A 534 -8.74 -3.80 13.53
N ASP A 535 -8.95 -3.77 14.86
CA ASP A 535 -10.27 -3.52 15.43
C ASP A 535 -10.65 -2.05 15.31
N PHE A 536 -11.78 -1.76 14.66
CA PHE A 536 -12.23 -0.40 14.39
C PHE A 536 -13.67 -0.09 14.88
N LEU A 537 -14.53 -1.11 15.03
CA LEU A 537 -15.88 -0.95 15.59
C LEU A 537 -15.88 -1.02 17.12
N ARG A 538 -16.70 -0.20 17.78
CA ARG A 538 -16.77 -0.12 19.25
C ARG A 538 -18.22 0.01 19.74
N THR A 539 -18.45 -0.28 21.02
CA THR A 539 -19.76 -0.07 21.66
C THR A 539 -20.18 1.40 21.77
N ILE A 540 -19.28 2.34 21.46
CA ILE A 540 -19.46 3.78 21.65
C ILE A 540 -19.99 4.46 20.38
N ASP A 541 -20.11 3.70 19.29
CA ASP A 541 -20.38 4.20 17.95
C ASP A 541 -21.71 4.97 17.87
N GLY A 542 -21.63 6.27 17.55
CA GLY A 542 -22.75 7.13 17.18
C GLY A 542 -23.50 6.68 15.94
N ILE A 543 -24.82 6.90 15.95
CA ILE A 543 -25.75 6.56 14.88
C ILE A 543 -25.45 7.43 13.65
N ASN A 544 -25.43 6.82 12.46
CA ASN A 544 -25.17 7.47 11.15
C ASN A 544 -23.74 7.97 10.90
N ASN A 545 -22.78 7.63 11.75
CA ASN A 545 -21.36 7.87 11.45
C ASN A 545 -20.79 6.72 10.60
N ILE A 546 -19.81 7.03 9.75
CA ILE A 546 -19.08 6.02 8.98
C ILE A 546 -17.87 5.58 9.79
N TYR A 547 -17.74 4.29 10.10
CA TYR A 547 -16.57 3.75 10.79
C TYR A 547 -15.66 3.03 9.80
N GLY A 548 -14.40 3.45 9.76
CA GLY A 548 -13.40 2.98 8.80
C GLY A 548 -12.17 2.39 9.45
N LEU A 549 -11.47 1.55 8.69
CA LEU A 549 -10.12 1.07 9.00
C LEU A 549 -9.17 1.53 7.89
N GLU A 550 -8.06 2.15 8.28
CA GLU A 550 -6.98 2.52 7.38
C GLU A 550 -5.61 2.17 7.98
N PHE A 551 -4.61 2.00 7.11
CA PHE A 551 -3.24 1.74 7.53
C PHE A 551 -2.37 2.97 7.42
N TYR A 552 -1.52 3.21 8.43
CA TYR A 552 -0.55 4.29 8.43
C TYR A 552 0.80 3.84 9.02
N GLY A 553 1.87 4.01 8.23
CA GLY A 553 3.24 3.69 8.61
C GLY A 553 3.86 4.76 9.51
N GLY A 554 4.39 4.35 10.65
CA GLY A 554 4.99 5.22 11.67
C GLY A 554 4.04 5.66 12.78
N ASN A 555 2.91 4.98 13.01
CA ASN A 555 2.08 5.27 14.18
C ASN A 555 2.71 4.68 15.47
N GLU A 556 2.85 5.48 16.53
CA GLU A 556 3.58 5.14 17.76
C GLU A 556 2.69 5.28 19.00
N THR A 557 1.78 4.33 19.22
CA THR A 557 0.79 4.46 20.30
C THR A 557 1.33 4.21 21.72
N ASP A 558 2.58 3.77 21.86
CA ASP A 558 3.13 3.23 23.12
C ASP A 558 3.82 4.24 24.04
N MET A 559 3.55 5.55 23.88
CA MET A 559 3.99 6.63 24.80
C MET A 559 5.49 6.60 25.15
N ARG A 560 6.36 6.10 24.26
CA ARG A 560 7.81 6.15 24.49
C ARG A 560 8.30 7.60 24.33
N ASN A 561 9.22 8.02 25.21
CA ASN A 561 9.95 9.27 25.02
C ASN A 561 10.71 9.16 23.69
N VAL A 562 10.36 10.02 22.73
CA VAL A 562 10.96 9.93 21.40
C VAL A 562 12.32 10.60 21.40
N PRO A 563 13.39 9.85 21.08
CA PRO A 563 14.71 10.43 21.01
C PRO A 563 14.78 11.47 19.89
N THR A 564 15.52 12.54 20.13
CA THR A 564 16.05 13.39 19.07
C THR A 564 16.92 12.55 18.12
N PHE A 565 17.15 13.03 16.89
CA PHE A 565 18.07 12.32 15.98
C PHE A 565 19.46 12.13 16.60
N GLU A 566 19.93 13.08 17.40
CA GLU A 566 21.18 12.93 18.14
C GLU A 566 21.12 11.78 19.14
N GLU A 567 20.07 11.69 19.95
CA GLU A 567 19.89 10.59 20.92
C GLU A 567 19.73 9.24 20.25
N MET A 568 18.99 9.18 19.15
CA MET A 568 18.74 7.96 18.37
C MET A 568 20.02 7.37 17.78
N CYS A 569 20.96 8.24 17.38
CA CYS A 569 22.23 7.85 16.78
C CYS A 569 23.36 7.61 17.80
N LYS A 570 23.15 7.89 19.10
CA LYS A 570 24.18 7.64 20.12
C LYS A 570 24.56 6.15 20.12
N ASN A 571 25.84 5.90 19.92
CA ASN A 571 26.45 4.57 19.92
C ASN A 571 27.84 4.72 20.57
N ASP A 572 28.31 3.68 21.27
CA ASP A 572 29.67 3.64 21.84
C ASP A 572 30.76 3.59 20.74
N ASN A 573 30.37 3.12 19.55
CA ASN A 573 31.17 3.07 18.34
C ASN A 573 30.86 4.27 17.43
N PHE A 574 31.00 4.12 16.11
CA PHE A 574 30.75 5.19 15.14
C PHE A 574 29.30 5.70 15.16
N SER A 575 29.08 6.88 15.74
CA SER A 575 27.77 7.53 15.83
C SER A 575 27.45 8.31 14.55
N ARG A 576 26.60 7.74 13.69
CA ARG A 576 26.06 8.39 12.49
C ARG A 576 24.59 8.06 12.29
N MET A 577 23.91 8.97 11.60
CA MET A 577 22.53 8.81 11.16
C MET A 577 22.51 8.13 9.80
N GLY A 578 21.71 7.08 9.67
CA GLY A 578 21.34 6.44 8.42
C GLY A 578 20.00 6.98 7.94
N VAL A 579 19.95 7.45 6.70
CA VAL A 579 18.69 7.78 6.01
C VAL A 579 18.45 6.68 4.99
N LEU A 580 17.49 5.81 5.27
CA LEU A 580 17.10 4.68 4.43
C LEU A 580 15.94 5.09 3.54
N ARG A 581 16.13 4.82 2.25
CA ARG A 581 15.08 4.92 1.23
C ARG A 581 14.95 3.60 0.48
N MET A 582 13.74 3.10 0.27
CA MET A 582 13.49 1.86 -0.48
C MET A 582 12.24 1.98 -1.34
N ASP A 583 12.25 1.30 -2.48
CA ASP A 583 11.15 1.31 -3.45
C ASP A 583 10.99 -0.06 -4.13
N VAL A 584 9.76 -0.40 -4.53
CA VAL A 584 9.45 -1.66 -5.22
C VAL A 584 9.85 -1.58 -6.68
N ASP A 585 10.68 -2.53 -7.10
CA ASP A 585 11.20 -2.56 -8.46
C ASP A 585 10.09 -2.88 -9.48
N ASN A 586 10.00 -2.04 -10.52
CA ASN A 586 9.14 -2.23 -11.69
C ASN A 586 7.63 -2.22 -11.41
N LEU A 587 7.16 -1.60 -10.32
CA LEU A 587 5.74 -1.63 -9.95
C LEU A 587 4.81 -1.13 -11.06
N GLY A 588 5.14 -0.02 -11.73
CA GLY A 588 4.36 0.49 -12.86
C GLY A 588 4.22 -0.52 -14.01
N ASN A 589 5.29 -1.25 -14.34
CA ASN A 589 5.26 -2.31 -15.34
C ASN A 589 4.48 -3.55 -14.85
N ILE A 590 4.54 -3.86 -13.56
CA ILE A 590 3.74 -4.94 -12.96
C ILE A 590 2.25 -4.66 -13.09
N PHE A 591 1.79 -3.43 -12.85
CA PHE A 591 0.39 -3.07 -13.06
C PHE A 591 -0.02 -3.10 -14.53
N GLN A 592 0.86 -2.71 -15.46
CA GLN A 592 0.51 -2.68 -16.89
C GLN A 592 0.56 -4.06 -17.56
N ASN A 593 1.58 -4.86 -17.24
CA ASN A 593 1.95 -6.08 -17.97
C ASN A 593 2.19 -7.30 -17.07
N GLY A 594 2.12 -7.15 -15.74
CA GLY A 594 2.41 -8.23 -14.79
C GLY A 594 1.27 -9.24 -14.64
N ILE A 595 0.02 -8.84 -14.95
CA ILE A 595 -1.13 -9.74 -15.04
C ILE A 595 -1.36 -10.07 -16.51
N ALA A 596 -1.45 -11.37 -16.83
CA ALA A 596 -1.74 -11.81 -18.19
C ALA A 596 -3.04 -11.17 -18.71
N PRO A 597 -3.11 -10.73 -19.99
CA PRO A 597 -4.26 -10.01 -20.52
C PRO A 597 -5.61 -10.71 -20.29
N GLU A 598 -5.65 -12.03 -20.42
CA GLU A 598 -6.82 -12.89 -20.20
C GLU A 598 -7.26 -12.98 -18.73
N ARG A 599 -6.45 -12.46 -17.81
CA ARG A 599 -6.71 -12.42 -16.36
C ARG A 599 -6.76 -10.99 -15.81
N ALA A 600 -6.62 -9.96 -16.62
CA ALA A 600 -6.42 -8.57 -16.17
C ALA A 600 -7.71 -7.90 -15.63
N THR A 601 -8.36 -8.47 -14.63
CA THR A 601 -9.67 -8.02 -14.12
C THR A 601 -9.54 -6.89 -13.11
N LEU A 602 -10.57 -6.04 -13.01
CA LEU A 602 -10.59 -4.93 -12.05
C LEU A 602 -10.38 -5.39 -10.60
N SER A 603 -10.98 -6.53 -10.24
CA SER A 603 -10.85 -7.15 -8.92
C SER A 603 -9.41 -7.61 -8.59
N ARG A 604 -8.63 -8.10 -9.56
CA ARG A 604 -7.20 -8.43 -9.35
C ARG A 604 -6.33 -7.20 -9.16
N PHE A 605 -6.59 -6.12 -9.90
CA PHE A 605 -5.90 -4.85 -9.70
C PHE A 605 -6.17 -4.27 -8.31
N ALA A 606 -7.42 -4.32 -7.84
CA ALA A 606 -7.79 -3.94 -6.48
C ALA A 606 -7.09 -4.81 -5.42
N ALA A 607 -7.09 -6.13 -5.59
CA ALA A 607 -6.43 -7.07 -4.68
C ALA A 607 -4.91 -6.85 -4.57
N LEU A 608 -4.25 -6.63 -5.71
CA LEU A 608 -2.82 -6.34 -5.76
C LEU A 608 -2.51 -5.04 -5.00
N SER A 609 -3.26 -3.98 -5.31
CA SER A 609 -3.08 -2.66 -4.69
C SER A 609 -3.28 -2.69 -3.17
N ARG A 610 -4.32 -3.40 -2.71
CA ARG A 610 -4.60 -3.61 -1.28
C ARG A 610 -3.48 -4.38 -0.58
N SER A 611 -2.86 -5.36 -1.25
CA SER A 611 -1.76 -6.14 -0.69
C SER A 611 -0.52 -5.29 -0.45
N PHE A 612 -0.21 -4.35 -1.34
CA PHE A 612 0.86 -3.36 -1.15
C PHE A 612 0.57 -2.43 0.03
N ASP A 613 -0.64 -1.88 0.09
CA ASP A 613 -1.02 -0.98 1.20
C ASP A 613 -0.96 -1.70 2.56
N PHE A 614 -1.40 -2.95 2.64
CA PHE A 614 -1.26 -3.77 3.85
C PHE A 614 0.20 -3.90 4.29
N PHE A 615 1.13 -4.18 3.36
CA PHE A 615 2.54 -4.40 3.69
C PHE A 615 3.24 -3.09 4.08
N PHE A 616 3.19 -2.08 3.21
CA PHE A 616 3.95 -0.84 3.36
C PHE A 616 3.31 0.13 4.35
N SER A 617 2.00 0.36 4.27
CA SER A 617 1.31 1.28 5.18
C SER A 617 1.02 0.64 6.54
N GLY A 618 0.82 -0.68 6.60
CA GLY A 618 0.42 -1.38 7.83
C GLY A 618 1.56 -2.16 8.48
N TYR A 619 1.94 -3.28 7.85
CA TYR A 619 2.84 -4.30 8.41
C TYR A 619 4.25 -3.78 8.71
N LEU A 620 4.73 -2.75 7.99
CA LEU A 620 6.02 -2.12 8.27
C LEU A 620 6.13 -1.61 9.72
N ASN A 621 5.02 -1.22 10.35
CA ASN A 621 5.00 -0.88 11.78
C ASN A 621 5.41 -2.06 12.68
N THR A 622 5.09 -3.28 12.28
CA THR A 622 5.49 -4.49 13.00
C THR A 622 6.98 -4.77 12.79
N VAL A 623 7.48 -4.64 11.56
CA VAL A 623 8.94 -4.75 11.28
C VAL A 623 9.74 -3.75 12.10
N TRP A 624 9.32 -2.49 12.13
CA TRP A 624 9.98 -1.43 12.90
C TRP A 624 9.96 -1.72 14.40
N ARG A 625 8.80 -2.09 14.97
CA ARG A 625 8.66 -2.44 16.40
C ARG A 625 9.53 -3.63 16.82
N GLU A 626 9.65 -4.64 15.96
CA GLU A 626 10.41 -5.87 16.24
C GLU A 626 11.92 -5.70 16.06
N THR A 627 12.37 -4.65 15.35
CA THR A 627 13.78 -4.44 15.04
C THR A 627 14.45 -3.58 16.10
N GLU A 628 14.32 -2.24 16.03
CA GLU A 628 15.03 -1.30 16.92
C GLU A 628 14.28 0.05 16.97
N PRO A 629 13.08 0.12 17.58
CA PRO A 629 12.25 1.32 17.58
C PRO A 629 12.87 2.51 18.33
N ASP A 630 13.76 2.26 19.29
CA ASP A 630 14.41 3.33 20.06
C ASP A 630 15.58 3.99 19.29
N ARG A 631 16.02 3.36 18.19
CA ARG A 631 17.13 3.83 17.33
C ARG A 631 16.71 4.04 15.89
N SER A 632 15.40 4.09 15.62
CA SER A 632 14.86 4.30 14.28
C SER A 632 13.47 4.93 14.29
N PHE A 633 13.10 5.58 13.20
CA PHE A 633 11.84 6.29 13.05
C PHE A 633 11.35 6.22 11.61
N ILE A 634 10.14 5.67 11.42
CA ILE A 634 9.46 5.73 10.13
C ILE A 634 8.92 7.16 9.93
N VAL A 635 9.45 7.84 8.93
CA VAL A 635 8.96 9.14 8.50
C VAL A 635 7.70 8.96 7.67
N TYR A 636 7.78 8.09 6.66
CA TYR A 636 6.65 7.70 5.85
C TYR A 636 6.87 6.32 5.24
N SER A 637 5.74 5.66 4.99
CA SER A 637 5.67 4.43 4.22
C SER A 637 4.26 4.29 3.67
N GLY A 638 4.14 4.07 2.37
CA GLY A 638 2.84 3.88 1.73
C GLY A 638 2.95 3.71 0.22
N GLY A 639 2.11 2.85 -0.33
CA GLY A 639 2.23 2.40 -1.72
C GLY A 639 3.42 1.45 -1.81
N ASP A 640 4.53 1.96 -2.34
CA ASP A 640 5.80 1.26 -2.55
C ASP A 640 7.04 1.99 -2.01
N ASP A 641 6.93 3.26 -1.64
CA ASP A 641 8.05 4.08 -1.16
C ASP A 641 8.16 4.04 0.37
N VAL A 642 9.38 3.82 0.87
CA VAL A 642 9.72 3.74 2.29
C VAL A 642 10.82 4.75 2.60
N PHE A 643 10.61 5.58 3.62
CA PHE A 643 11.63 6.50 4.13
C PHE A 643 11.74 6.40 5.65
N ILE A 644 12.92 5.97 6.11
CA ILE A 644 13.22 5.71 7.52
C ILE A 644 14.50 6.46 7.90
N VAL A 645 14.48 7.09 9.07
CA VAL A 645 15.66 7.71 9.67
C VAL A 645 16.05 6.88 10.87
N ALA A 646 17.30 6.41 10.95
CA ALA A 646 17.77 5.54 12.01
C ALA A 646 19.25 5.80 12.35
N SER A 647 19.79 5.12 13.35
CA SER A 647 21.24 4.91 13.41
C SER A 647 21.70 4.13 12.17
N TRP A 648 22.86 4.43 11.61
CA TRP A 648 23.30 3.85 10.33
C TRP A 648 23.31 2.31 10.31
N ASP A 649 23.74 1.68 11.40
CA ASP A 649 23.74 0.23 11.60
C ASP A 649 22.33 -0.36 11.64
N VAL A 650 21.38 0.40 12.21
CA VAL A 650 19.97 0.03 12.30
C VAL A 650 19.26 0.22 10.97
N ALA A 651 19.62 1.25 10.19
CA ALA A 651 19.12 1.45 8.83
C ALA A 651 19.40 0.22 7.95
N ILE A 652 20.63 -0.32 8.02
CA ILE A 652 21.00 -1.54 7.29
C ILE A 652 20.17 -2.75 7.76
N LYS A 653 20.06 -2.96 9.09
CA LYS A 653 19.24 -4.06 9.65
C LYS A 653 17.77 -3.97 9.24
N LEU A 654 17.20 -2.78 9.25
CA LEU A 654 15.82 -2.55 8.82
C LEU A 654 15.66 -2.86 7.34
N ALA A 655 16.58 -2.40 6.48
CA ALA A 655 16.53 -2.70 5.05
C ALA A 655 16.57 -4.21 4.78
N GLU A 656 17.44 -4.95 5.48
CA GLU A 656 17.49 -6.42 5.42
C GLU A 656 16.14 -7.04 5.82
N ARG A 657 15.61 -6.65 6.98
CA ARG A 657 14.37 -7.22 7.50
C ARG A 657 13.17 -6.92 6.60
N ILE A 658 13.06 -5.70 6.09
CA ILE A 658 12.02 -5.30 5.14
C ILE A 658 12.11 -6.15 3.89
N LYS A 659 13.31 -6.31 3.33
CA LYS A 659 13.54 -7.11 2.11
C LYS A 659 13.22 -8.59 2.33
N GLU A 660 13.62 -9.17 3.45
CA GLU A 660 13.32 -10.57 3.77
C GLU A 660 11.83 -10.81 3.94
N ASP A 661 11.15 -9.97 4.72
CA ASP A 661 9.72 -10.12 4.97
C ASP A 661 8.91 -9.83 3.69
N PHE A 662 9.32 -8.88 2.86
CA PHE A 662 8.70 -8.62 1.56
C PHE A 662 8.87 -9.80 0.60
N LYS A 663 10.06 -10.42 0.58
CA LYS A 663 10.32 -11.64 -0.21
C LYS A 663 9.44 -12.80 0.24
N LEU A 664 9.17 -12.93 1.54
CA LEU A 664 8.22 -13.94 2.05
C LEU A 664 6.77 -13.59 1.69
N PHE A 665 6.37 -12.34 1.88
CA PHE A 665 5.01 -11.85 1.58
C PHE A 665 4.63 -12.04 0.10
N THR A 666 5.58 -11.81 -0.80
CA THR A 666 5.44 -12.00 -2.25
C THR A 666 5.65 -13.45 -2.71
N CYS A 667 5.66 -14.42 -1.80
CA CYS A 667 5.83 -15.84 -2.08
C CYS A 667 7.15 -16.17 -2.81
N LYS A 668 8.21 -15.39 -2.57
CA LYS A 668 9.51 -15.48 -3.26
C LYS A 668 9.37 -15.33 -4.79
N ASN A 669 8.35 -14.61 -5.25
CA ASN A 669 8.14 -14.40 -6.67
C ASN A 669 9.23 -13.47 -7.24
N PRO A 670 10.02 -13.92 -8.24
CA PRO A 670 11.12 -13.12 -8.82
C PRO A 670 10.64 -11.87 -9.56
N ALA A 671 9.34 -11.71 -9.82
CA ALA A 671 8.78 -10.49 -10.37
C ALA A 671 8.89 -9.30 -9.40
N PHE A 672 9.00 -9.55 -8.09
CA PHE A 672 9.11 -8.53 -7.06
C PHE A 672 10.52 -8.50 -6.48
N SER A 673 11.07 -7.31 -6.40
CA SER A 673 12.30 -7.02 -5.68
C SER A 673 12.23 -5.62 -5.10
N LEU A 674 13.14 -5.33 -4.18
CA LEU A 674 13.28 -4.01 -3.58
C LEU A 674 14.67 -3.50 -3.87
N SER A 675 14.73 -2.25 -4.29
CA SER A 675 15.98 -1.49 -4.36
C SER A 675 15.98 -0.40 -3.31
N GLY A 676 17.13 -0.17 -2.67
CA GLY A 676 17.23 0.80 -1.59
C GLY A 676 18.57 1.51 -1.52
N GLY A 677 18.57 2.70 -0.94
CA GLY A 677 19.75 3.53 -0.69
C GLY A 677 19.84 3.94 0.76
N ILE A 678 21.06 3.94 1.33
CA ILE A 678 21.31 4.46 2.67
C ILE A 678 22.38 5.55 2.62
N ALA A 679 21.99 6.78 2.97
CA ALA A 679 22.96 7.84 3.25
C ALA A 679 23.44 7.76 4.70
N ILE A 680 24.75 7.87 4.93
CA ILE A 680 25.37 7.83 6.26
C ILE A 680 25.94 9.22 6.58
N ILE A 681 25.22 9.96 7.41
CA ILE A 681 25.48 11.38 7.66
C ILE A 681 25.63 11.71 9.15
N PRO A 682 26.30 12.82 9.52
CA PRO A 682 26.28 13.32 10.89
C PRO A 682 24.86 13.65 11.37
N SER A 683 24.56 13.49 12.65
CA SER A 683 23.22 13.75 13.22
C SER A 683 22.74 15.20 13.09
N LYS A 684 23.68 16.15 12.99
CA LYS A 684 23.40 17.58 12.77
C LYS A 684 23.32 17.99 11.30
N PHE A 685 23.64 17.07 10.39
CA PHE A 685 23.62 17.35 8.96
C PHE A 685 22.17 17.59 8.48
N PRO A 686 21.93 18.54 7.56
CA PRO A 686 20.58 18.83 7.09
C PRO A 686 19.89 17.60 6.49
N ILE A 687 18.69 17.28 6.99
CA ILE A 687 17.92 16.11 6.53
C ILE A 687 17.59 16.17 5.04
N MET A 688 17.39 17.38 4.49
CA MET A 688 17.20 17.60 3.06
C MET A 688 18.36 17.01 2.25
N LYS A 689 19.61 17.23 2.69
CA LYS A 689 20.80 16.69 2.03
C LYS A 689 20.94 15.19 2.26
N GLY A 690 20.60 14.69 3.44
CA GLY A 690 20.49 13.24 3.67
C GLY A 690 19.48 12.54 2.77
N ALA A 691 18.34 13.18 2.51
CA ALA A 691 17.32 12.67 1.59
C ALA A 691 17.82 12.66 0.14
N GLU A 692 18.48 13.73 -0.31
CA GLU A 692 19.14 13.80 -1.62
C GLU A 692 20.20 12.69 -1.78
N GLU A 693 21.11 12.52 -0.81
CA GLU A 693 22.14 11.48 -0.82
C GLU A 693 21.52 10.07 -0.83
N SER A 694 20.48 9.82 -0.03
CA SER A 694 19.81 8.51 -0.01
C SER A 694 19.09 8.21 -1.33
N ALA A 695 18.62 9.24 -2.03
CA ALA A 695 18.00 9.10 -3.34
C ALA A 695 19.03 8.76 -4.43
N GLU A 696 20.23 9.36 -4.37
CA GLU A 696 21.31 8.99 -5.29
C GLU A 696 21.79 7.56 -5.03
N GLU A 697 21.91 7.14 -3.77
CA GLU A 697 22.22 5.74 -3.43
C GLU A 697 21.12 4.77 -3.93
N GLU A 698 19.85 5.09 -3.75
CA GLU A 698 18.75 4.28 -4.27
C GLU A 698 18.79 4.16 -5.80
N LYS A 699 19.15 5.24 -6.48
CA LYS A 699 19.34 5.28 -7.93
C LYS A 699 20.54 4.43 -8.37
N LEU A 700 21.66 4.47 -7.64
CA LEU A 700 22.80 3.57 -7.87
C LEU A 700 22.36 2.10 -7.75
N ALA A 701 21.62 1.76 -6.69
CA ALA A 701 21.06 0.42 -6.51
C ALA A 701 20.15 0.00 -7.67
N LYS A 702 19.26 0.89 -8.13
CA LYS A 702 18.37 0.62 -9.27
C LYS A 702 19.10 0.46 -10.60
N SER A 703 20.26 1.10 -10.75
CA SER A 703 21.10 1.00 -11.96
C SER A 703 22.12 -0.14 -11.92
N HIS A 704 22.22 -0.86 -10.79
CA HIS A 704 23.23 -1.90 -10.61
C HIS A 704 22.90 -3.15 -11.42
N ILE A 705 23.88 -3.67 -12.15
CA ILE A 705 23.71 -4.77 -13.11
C ILE A 705 24.46 -6.02 -12.63
N ILE A 706 23.78 -7.17 -12.64
CA ILE A 706 24.41 -8.48 -12.49
C ILE A 706 24.38 -9.26 -13.81
N TYR A 707 25.48 -9.93 -14.16
CA TYR A 707 25.59 -10.79 -15.33
C TYR A 707 25.36 -12.26 -14.96
N ASN A 708 24.45 -12.91 -15.66
CA ASN A 708 24.08 -14.30 -15.39
C ASN A 708 24.79 -15.21 -16.41
N VAL A 709 25.29 -16.38 -15.98
CA VAL A 709 25.99 -17.33 -16.88
C VAL A 709 25.12 -17.81 -18.06
N ARG A 710 23.78 -17.64 -17.97
CA ARG A 710 22.81 -18.05 -18.99
C ARG A 710 22.19 -16.91 -19.80
N ASP A 711 22.28 -15.67 -19.34
CA ASP A 711 21.66 -14.50 -19.98
C ASP A 711 22.77 -13.50 -20.35
N GLU A 712 23.01 -13.31 -21.65
CA GLU A 712 23.95 -12.29 -22.15
C GLU A 712 23.49 -10.85 -21.84
N CYS A 713 22.21 -10.69 -21.46
CA CYS A 713 21.62 -9.42 -21.04
C CYS A 713 21.61 -9.38 -19.50
N GLY A 714 22.37 -8.46 -18.90
CA GLY A 714 22.43 -8.31 -17.44
C GLY A 714 21.08 -7.96 -16.80
N CYS A 715 20.91 -8.29 -15.52
CA CYS A 715 19.73 -7.97 -14.73
C CYS A 715 20.01 -6.73 -13.87
N GLU A 716 19.20 -5.68 -14.02
CA GLU A 716 19.24 -4.48 -13.17
C GLU A 716 18.42 -4.66 -11.87
N LYS A 717 18.69 -3.82 -10.86
CA LYS A 717 17.92 -3.66 -9.61
C LYS A 717 18.11 -4.81 -8.60
N ASN A 718 17.18 -4.95 -7.64
CA ASN A 718 17.27 -5.90 -6.54
C ASN A 718 18.57 -5.75 -5.73
N ALA A 719 18.89 -4.50 -5.38
CA ALA A 719 20.15 -4.15 -4.74
C ALA A 719 19.96 -3.14 -3.60
N ILE A 720 20.98 -3.02 -2.76
CA ILE A 720 21.10 -1.93 -1.79
C ILE A 720 22.41 -1.20 -2.02
N SER A 721 22.37 0.13 -1.96
CA SER A 721 23.58 0.96 -2.07
C SER A 721 23.80 1.77 -0.79
N PHE A 722 25.05 1.83 -0.37
CA PHE A 722 25.52 2.72 0.69
C PHE A 722 27.03 2.88 0.57
N MET A 723 27.56 4.06 0.92
CA MET A 723 28.97 4.42 0.71
C MET A 723 29.39 4.29 -0.77
N ASP A 724 28.50 4.73 -1.68
CA ASP A 724 28.69 4.74 -3.13
C ASP A 724 28.92 3.35 -3.76
N MET A 725 28.50 2.28 -3.08
CA MET A 725 28.66 0.90 -3.56
C MET A 725 27.31 0.17 -3.58
N PRO A 726 26.69 0.00 -4.75
CA PRO A 726 25.51 -0.85 -4.87
C PRO A 726 25.91 -2.34 -4.79
N LEU A 727 25.13 -3.10 -4.02
CA LEU A 727 25.33 -4.52 -3.79
C LEU A 727 24.02 -5.26 -4.05
N ASN A 728 24.03 -6.24 -4.96
CA ASN A 728 22.87 -7.08 -5.18
C ASN A 728 22.56 -7.92 -3.92
N TRP A 729 21.29 -7.96 -3.54
CA TRP A 729 20.83 -8.61 -2.30
C TRP A 729 21.12 -10.11 -2.22
N GLU A 730 21.23 -10.81 -3.36
CA GLU A 730 21.35 -12.28 -3.40
C GLU A 730 22.78 -12.76 -3.61
N TRP A 731 23.65 -11.90 -4.13
CA TRP A 731 25.02 -12.27 -4.50
C TRP A 731 26.03 -11.49 -3.67
N GLU A 732 26.26 -10.23 -4.02
CA GLU A 732 27.37 -9.45 -3.45
C GLU A 732 27.11 -9.10 -1.99
N TYR A 733 25.88 -8.70 -1.66
CA TYR A 733 25.54 -8.26 -0.31
C TYR A 733 25.83 -9.35 0.74
N ILE A 734 25.43 -10.59 0.45
CA ILE A 734 25.63 -11.73 1.34
C ILE A 734 27.14 -12.02 1.51
N ALA A 735 27.88 -12.08 0.39
CA ALA A 735 29.31 -12.36 0.43
C ALA A 735 30.10 -11.28 1.18
N VAL A 736 29.80 -9.99 0.91
CA VAL A 736 30.38 -8.84 1.58
C VAL A 736 30.05 -8.84 3.07
N LYS A 737 28.78 -9.11 3.44
CA LYS A 737 28.35 -9.16 4.83
C LYS A 737 29.08 -10.26 5.61
N HIS A 738 29.15 -11.47 5.07
CA HIS A 738 29.90 -12.58 5.70
C HIS A 738 31.38 -12.23 5.87
N LEU A 739 31.99 -11.62 4.86
CA LEU A 739 33.37 -11.17 4.94
C LEU A 739 33.55 -10.11 6.04
N LYS A 740 32.67 -9.11 6.08
CA LYS A 740 32.65 -8.06 7.11
C LYS A 740 32.51 -8.66 8.51
N GLU A 741 31.57 -9.57 8.72
CA GLU A 741 31.36 -10.25 10.01
C GLU A 741 32.62 -11.00 10.46
N ARG A 742 33.25 -11.75 9.54
CA ARG A 742 34.52 -12.42 9.81
C ARG A 742 35.64 -11.45 10.19
N LEU A 743 35.73 -10.28 9.55
CA LEU A 743 36.68 -9.24 9.92
C LEU A 743 36.40 -8.70 11.33
N CYS A 744 35.13 -8.37 11.62
CA CYS A 744 34.69 -7.90 12.93
C CYS A 744 35.00 -8.91 14.05
N ASP A 745 34.74 -10.19 13.84
CA ASP A 745 34.99 -11.25 14.83
C ASP A 745 36.49 -11.39 15.14
N LEU A 746 37.34 -11.34 14.12
CA LEU A 746 38.79 -11.42 14.31
C LEU A 746 39.37 -10.16 14.98
N LEU A 747 38.80 -8.98 14.73
CA LEU A 747 39.18 -7.73 15.38
C LEU A 747 38.74 -7.71 16.84
N LYS A 748 37.53 -8.17 17.16
CA LYS A 748 37.01 -8.29 18.53
C LYS A 748 37.79 -9.31 19.35
N ALA A 749 38.26 -10.39 18.71
CA ALA A 749 39.12 -11.38 19.33
C ALA A 749 40.60 -10.96 19.45
N ASP A 750 40.95 -9.73 19.03
CA ASP A 750 42.31 -9.19 19.00
C ASP A 750 43.31 -10.07 18.20
N LYS A 751 42.80 -10.81 17.21
CA LYS A 751 43.59 -11.71 16.34
C LYS A 751 44.06 -11.02 15.08
N LEU A 752 43.23 -10.14 14.53
CA LEU A 752 43.53 -9.37 13.31
C LEU A 752 43.99 -7.96 13.69
N PRO A 753 45.18 -7.50 13.26
CA PRO A 753 45.61 -6.13 13.55
C PRO A 753 44.76 -5.12 12.77
N LYS A 754 44.33 -4.02 13.43
CA LYS A 754 43.56 -2.92 12.80
C LYS A 754 44.19 -2.41 11.49
N SER A 755 45.52 -2.43 11.41
CA SER A 755 46.28 -2.01 10.21
C SER A 755 45.92 -2.78 8.93
N PHE A 756 45.39 -4.00 9.04
CA PHE A 756 44.92 -4.79 7.89
C PHE A 756 43.85 -4.03 7.10
N LEU A 757 42.85 -3.47 7.79
CA LEU A 757 41.76 -2.71 7.17
C LEU A 757 42.30 -1.48 6.44
N SER A 758 43.11 -0.68 7.13
CA SER A 758 43.70 0.54 6.55
C SER A 758 44.58 0.27 5.33
N LYS A 759 45.32 -0.86 5.32
CA LYS A 759 46.15 -1.25 4.18
C LYS A 759 45.31 -1.61 2.96
N LEU A 760 44.22 -2.38 3.13
CA LEU A 760 43.31 -2.70 2.03
C LEU A 760 42.72 -1.44 1.41
N MET A 761 42.20 -0.52 2.23
CA MET A 761 41.67 0.76 1.77
C MET A 761 42.73 1.59 1.04
N ASN A 762 43.97 1.63 1.55
CA ASN A 762 45.08 2.31 0.89
C ASN A 762 45.45 1.67 -0.45
N HIS A 763 45.47 0.34 -0.55
CA HIS A 763 45.73 -0.32 -1.84
C HIS A 763 44.63 -0.05 -2.85
N TYR A 764 43.36 -0.08 -2.43
CA TYR A 764 42.23 0.29 -3.27
C TYR A 764 42.32 1.74 -3.77
N ALA A 765 42.55 2.71 -2.89
CA ALA A 765 42.71 4.12 -3.26
C ALA A 765 43.87 4.34 -4.26
N ASN A 766 44.93 3.53 -4.17
CA ASN A 766 46.08 3.62 -5.05
C ASN A 766 45.97 2.78 -6.34
N ALA A 767 44.95 1.91 -6.46
CA ALA A 767 44.80 0.95 -7.56
C ALA A 767 44.46 1.59 -8.91
N GLY A 768 43.87 2.80 -8.88
CA GLY A 768 43.39 3.48 -10.09
C GLY A 768 42.33 2.65 -10.81
N ILE A 769 41.28 2.24 -10.11
CA ILE A 769 40.26 1.37 -10.70
C ILE A 769 39.44 2.16 -11.73
N VAL A 770 39.32 1.61 -12.94
CA VAL A 770 38.48 2.15 -14.03
C VAL A 770 37.71 0.98 -14.62
N LYS A 771 36.38 1.09 -14.70
CA LYS A 771 35.48 0.00 -15.11
C LYS A 771 35.80 -1.31 -14.37
N HIS A 772 35.94 -1.21 -13.05
CA HIS A 772 36.23 -2.34 -12.17
C HIS A 772 37.51 -3.13 -12.50
N MET A 773 38.48 -2.49 -13.18
CA MET A 773 39.79 -3.07 -13.44
C MET A 773 40.90 -2.22 -12.82
N ILE A 774 41.89 -2.87 -12.21
CA ILE A 774 43.09 -2.20 -11.68
C ILE A 774 43.95 -1.71 -12.85
N THR A 775 44.07 -0.39 -13.02
CA THR A 775 44.91 0.20 -14.08
C THR A 775 46.37 0.39 -13.67
N ARG A 776 46.70 0.25 -12.38
CA ARG A 776 48.07 0.38 -11.84
C ARG A 776 48.58 -0.98 -11.36
N PRO A 777 49.30 -1.75 -12.21
CA PRO A 777 49.72 -3.12 -11.87
C PRO A 777 50.62 -3.24 -10.63
N LYS A 778 51.32 -2.16 -10.25
CA LYS A 778 52.11 -2.08 -9.01
C LYS A 778 51.29 -2.49 -7.77
N THR A 779 49.98 -2.27 -7.80
CA THR A 779 49.05 -2.61 -6.72
C THR A 779 49.09 -4.08 -6.35
N TYR A 780 49.09 -4.99 -7.33
CA TYR A 780 49.15 -6.44 -7.08
C TYR A 780 50.40 -6.83 -6.29
N TRP A 781 51.56 -6.29 -6.68
CA TRP A 781 52.84 -6.55 -6.03
C TRP A 781 52.90 -5.98 -4.62
N MET A 782 52.50 -4.72 -4.45
CA MET A 782 52.54 -4.03 -3.15
C MET A 782 51.58 -4.68 -2.14
N LEU A 783 50.35 -4.99 -2.57
CA LEU A 783 49.36 -5.67 -1.75
C LEU A 783 49.86 -7.05 -1.33
N THR A 784 50.34 -7.86 -2.28
CA THR A 784 50.87 -9.19 -1.98
C THR A 784 52.04 -9.12 -1.00
N TYR A 785 52.97 -8.18 -1.18
CA TYR A 785 54.11 -7.98 -0.29
C TYR A 785 53.68 -7.58 1.12
N ASP A 786 52.82 -6.57 1.26
CA ASP A 786 52.43 -6.07 2.57
C ASP A 786 51.56 -7.05 3.35
N LEU A 787 50.65 -7.76 2.66
CA LEU A 787 49.82 -8.78 3.27
C LEU A 787 50.61 -10.06 3.61
N SER A 788 51.56 -10.49 2.76
CA SER A 788 52.42 -11.65 3.07
C SER A 788 53.28 -11.42 4.32
N ARG A 789 53.85 -10.21 4.49
CA ARG A 789 54.57 -9.86 5.72
C ARG A 789 53.67 -9.84 6.96
N MET A 790 52.39 -9.48 6.81
CA MET A 790 51.42 -9.57 7.91
C MET A 790 51.08 -11.02 8.25
N LYS A 791 50.94 -11.89 7.24
CA LYS A 791 50.73 -13.32 7.42
C LYS A 791 51.87 -13.97 8.21
N GLU A 792 53.12 -13.64 7.90
CA GLU A 792 54.31 -14.16 8.60
C GLU A 792 54.34 -13.76 10.08
N ARG A 793 53.89 -12.55 10.40
CA ARG A 793 53.84 -12.01 11.77
C ARG A 793 52.65 -12.52 12.58
N SER A 794 51.62 -13.04 11.92
CA SER A 794 50.43 -13.56 12.58
C SER A 794 50.69 -14.95 13.14
N SER A 795 50.35 -15.19 14.41
CA SER A 795 50.39 -16.53 15.02
C SER A 795 49.09 -17.31 14.76
N ASP A 796 47.98 -16.63 14.49
CA ASP A 796 46.66 -17.25 14.30
C ASP A 796 46.48 -17.78 12.87
N GLU A 797 46.11 -19.06 12.75
CA GLU A 797 45.95 -19.76 11.48
C GLU A 797 44.73 -19.27 10.67
N SER A 798 43.67 -18.82 11.34
CA SER A 798 42.47 -18.29 10.67
C SER A 798 42.76 -16.95 9.98
N VAL A 799 43.61 -16.12 10.58
CA VAL A 799 44.10 -14.85 10.01
C VAL A 799 45.03 -15.12 8.82
N LYS A 800 45.92 -16.12 8.92
CA LYS A 800 46.77 -16.52 7.79
C LYS A 800 45.93 -16.97 6.60
N LYS A 801 44.90 -17.79 6.83
CA LYS A 801 43.97 -18.23 5.77
C LYS A 801 43.19 -17.07 5.16
N LEU A 802 42.71 -16.12 5.97
CA LEU A 802 42.03 -14.92 5.50
C LEU A 802 42.94 -14.10 4.57
N ILE A 803 44.19 -13.86 4.98
CA ILE A 803 45.15 -13.09 4.20
C ILE A 803 45.47 -13.78 2.87
N VAL A 804 45.70 -15.10 2.88
CA VAL A 804 45.97 -15.87 1.66
C VAL A 804 44.77 -15.80 0.71
N CYS A 805 43.55 -15.93 1.24
CA CYS A 805 42.32 -15.79 0.47
C CYS A 805 42.21 -14.41 -0.18
N CYS A 806 42.45 -13.33 0.57
CA CYS A 806 42.45 -11.96 0.04
C CYS A 806 43.48 -11.77 -1.08
N ILE A 807 44.72 -12.22 -0.88
CA ILE A 807 45.77 -12.12 -1.91
C ILE A 807 45.35 -12.88 -3.18
N HIS A 808 44.85 -14.11 -3.02
CA HIS A 808 44.42 -14.95 -4.12
C HIS A 808 43.29 -14.29 -4.90
N GLU A 809 42.20 -13.91 -4.24
CA GLU A 809 41.04 -13.28 -4.88
C GLU A 809 41.36 -11.95 -5.56
N VAL A 810 42.23 -11.13 -4.94
CA VAL A 810 42.65 -9.87 -5.56
C VAL A 810 43.56 -10.09 -6.77
N CYS A 811 44.39 -11.14 -6.78
CA CYS A 811 45.34 -11.38 -7.87
C CYS A 811 44.83 -12.34 -8.96
N ASP A 812 43.72 -13.05 -8.71
CA ASP A 812 43.10 -13.95 -9.67
C ASP A 812 42.43 -13.13 -10.78
N ARG A 813 42.99 -13.20 -11.98
CA ARG A 813 42.46 -12.49 -13.16
C ARG A 813 41.30 -13.21 -13.82
N ASP A 814 41.16 -14.51 -13.53
CA ASP A 814 40.24 -15.41 -14.23
C ASP A 814 39.06 -15.85 -13.35
N LYS A 815 39.09 -15.53 -12.04
CA LYS A 815 37.99 -15.82 -11.09
C LYS A 815 37.63 -14.60 -10.25
N GLY A 816 36.54 -13.94 -10.60
CA GLY A 816 35.87 -13.01 -9.69
C GLY A 816 35.20 -13.79 -8.58
N THR A 817 35.90 -14.05 -7.47
CA THR A 817 35.31 -14.67 -6.27
C THR A 817 35.52 -13.77 -5.05
N LEU A 818 34.61 -13.83 -4.08
CA LEU A 818 34.74 -13.18 -2.78
C LEU A 818 34.42 -14.17 -1.65
N GLY A 819 35.39 -14.42 -0.76
CA GLY A 819 35.25 -15.43 0.27
C GLY A 819 35.06 -16.86 -0.27
N GLY A 820 35.52 -17.14 -1.50
CA GLY A 820 35.33 -18.40 -2.21
C GLY A 820 34.03 -18.54 -3.01
N GLU A 821 33.11 -17.59 -2.91
CA GLU A 821 31.85 -17.57 -3.69
C GLU A 821 32.04 -16.82 -5.02
N PRO A 822 31.44 -17.29 -6.13
CA PRO A 822 31.55 -16.61 -7.43
C PRO A 822 30.78 -15.28 -7.45
N LEU A 823 31.46 -14.22 -7.90
CA LEU A 823 30.87 -12.93 -8.20
C LEU A 823 30.14 -12.98 -9.54
N ARG A 824 29.04 -12.24 -9.62
CA ARG A 824 28.20 -12.11 -10.82
C ARG A 824 28.18 -10.68 -11.36
N THR A 825 29.19 -9.90 -11.02
CA THR A 825 29.31 -8.51 -11.38
C THR A 825 30.72 -8.22 -11.86
N ASP A 826 30.89 -7.04 -12.45
CA ASP A 826 32.17 -6.62 -12.97
C ASP A 826 33.15 -6.20 -11.87
N TYR A 827 32.71 -6.07 -10.61
CA TYR A 827 33.56 -5.61 -9.51
C TYR A 827 34.86 -6.40 -9.40
N HIS A 828 35.96 -5.68 -9.28
CA HIS A 828 37.21 -6.27 -8.85
C HIS A 828 37.08 -6.72 -7.40
N ALA A 829 37.63 -7.89 -7.05
CA ALA A 829 37.59 -8.38 -5.66
C ALA A 829 38.15 -7.36 -4.64
N LEU A 830 39.16 -6.56 -5.06
CA LEU A 830 39.72 -5.48 -4.25
C LEU A 830 38.68 -4.42 -3.83
N GLU A 831 37.72 -4.10 -4.70
CA GLU A 831 36.63 -3.15 -4.39
C GLU A 831 35.78 -3.68 -3.23
N LEU A 832 35.36 -4.94 -3.32
CA LEU A 832 34.50 -5.59 -2.33
C LEU A 832 35.25 -5.89 -1.02
N TRP A 833 36.53 -6.28 -1.08
CA TRP A 833 37.39 -6.41 0.10
C TRP A 833 37.58 -5.07 0.82
N SER A 834 37.81 -3.99 0.05
CA SER A 834 37.95 -2.65 0.61
C SER A 834 36.64 -2.16 1.23
N PHE A 835 35.52 -2.43 0.59
CA PHE A 835 34.19 -2.09 1.11
C PHE A 835 33.87 -2.85 2.40
N ALA A 836 34.06 -4.18 2.43
CA ALA A 836 33.86 -4.99 3.62
C ALA A 836 34.80 -4.54 4.77
N ALA A 837 36.04 -4.16 4.45
CA ALA A 837 36.98 -3.61 5.41
C ALA A 837 36.52 -2.26 5.97
N ARG A 838 35.99 -1.37 5.12
CA ARG A 838 35.43 -0.09 5.54
C ARG A 838 34.21 -0.28 6.43
N TRP A 839 33.30 -1.16 6.05
CA TRP A 839 32.12 -1.47 6.85
C TRP A 839 32.52 -2.06 8.23
N ALA A 840 33.46 -3.01 8.26
CA ALA A 840 33.99 -3.56 9.50
C ALA A 840 34.66 -2.48 10.37
N GLU A 841 35.40 -1.56 9.76
CA GLU A 841 36.01 -0.41 10.45
C GLU A 841 34.95 0.45 11.14
N LEU A 842 33.86 0.80 10.44
CA LEU A 842 32.79 1.63 11.02
C LEU A 842 32.08 0.93 12.19
N GLU A 843 31.89 -0.38 12.14
CA GLU A 843 31.30 -1.12 13.27
C GLU A 843 32.24 -1.26 14.46
N TYR A 844 33.55 -1.34 14.22
CA TYR A 844 34.55 -1.57 15.26
C TYR A 844 35.11 -0.27 15.87
N ARG A 845 35.13 0.83 15.11
CA ARG A 845 35.71 2.11 15.55
C ARG A 845 34.95 2.68 16.75
N LYS A 846 35.68 2.95 17.83
CA LYS A 846 35.18 3.74 18.98
C LYS A 846 35.30 5.23 18.68
N ASP A 847 34.28 6.02 19.00
CA ASP A 847 34.24 7.47 18.74
C ASP A 847 35.27 8.30 19.58
N LYS A 848 36.11 7.64 20.39
CA LYS A 848 37.15 8.27 21.25
C LYS A 848 38.60 8.09 20.78
N GLU A 849 38.83 7.72 19.51
CA GLU A 849 40.13 7.84 18.81
C GLU A 849 39.97 8.73 17.57
#